data_AF-A0A7C8AHS9-F1
#
_entry.id   AF-A0A7C8AHS9-F1
#
_cell.length_a   1.000
_cell.length_b   1.000
_cell.length_c   1.000
_cell.angle_alpha   90.00
_cell.angle_beta   90.00
_cell.angle_gamma   90.00
#
_symmetry.space_group_name_H-M   'P 1'
#
loop_
_entity.id
_entity.type
_entity.pdbx_description
1 polymer ?
#
loop_
_entity_poly.entity_id
_entity_poly.type
_entity_poly.pdbx_seq_one_letter_code
_entity_poly.pdbx_strand_id
1 'polypeptide(L)'
;MILSRLRSVRLVIVLFLMIALCIVPAWGRSPRIPSGKTYTNSIGMKFVRIEPGTFQMGQIRKPLPVEVSVRGLDFLKEGDFDEEPVHSVTISRPFYMGIYEVTNFQYELFEPEHKSLRGKHGVSSEDDEAVINVSWYDAVSFCRWLTEKDGMPYRLATEAEWEYACRAGGETNYNMDDILPEEYRKRAHRAGGPMAVDLKVGQTPANGWGLFDMHGNVEEWCYDWYGPYKEVGQRDPIGYAGGSCRVTRGGSYGSRIYYLRSANRMSALPGTRNWVIGFRVVLGRMPDTEALAVEPERFQRNVEQENKGWEDKGPDMDRSYFKGPRKFVRIPTDMYGPVFASHNHNPGLVVCPNGDLLAAWFSTVTEGNREMVIAGSRLRRGEDHWDQASQFFDAADRNESSTRLWNDGKGKIYHLTSVSFAAASRCAVAVRTSEDNGVTWSGFRFILPEFTGGQGPSGSIFRMLDGSITYVSDYRGSTLWISRDEGLRWRKPLGNIAGIHGGAAQLKDGRVVAFGRGGEINGMMPKSVSTNLGETWDYSASDFPPIGGQQRLVLLKLEEGPLFFASFTDHGTEITDASGVRRTVRGLFAAVSEDGGRTWPYKRLVSDDGPGRAVESTAGGLFIMSQRNGEYRGYMSAVQSPTGVIHLVTSREHYEFNLEWLKEPSAAISYPPVPVKAVTETFTGSKFFDNEGWAAYHAYRGGFNGKGQYTINALGPLGGINRIVGKGSFDMRISIKNIRYNPSLRESKPGFALWLNDNRSRVTGVYVNSDNISVSFKDKVTGETVSTSQEEKVTYTEAPESIELRVLYSETRKQVRVFYGLDGDEADNELPASEKGMHYSQPLSETTTVFLLFSNGSMDVDRYEIEPIKE
;
A
#
# COMPACT_ATOMS: atom_id res chain seq x y z
N MET A 1 -4.26 82.93 39.56
CA MET A 1 -4.01 81.80 38.63
C MET A 1 -2.96 80.78 39.11
N ILE A 2 -2.66 80.66 40.42
CA ILE A 2 -1.72 79.62 40.94
C ILE A 2 -2.29 78.82 42.15
N LEU A 3 -3.46 79.19 42.70
CA LEU A 3 -4.01 78.53 43.90
C LEU A 3 -5.18 77.55 43.65
N SER A 4 -5.73 77.45 42.44
CA SER A 4 -6.78 76.47 42.11
C SER A 4 -6.26 75.17 41.49
N ARG A 5 -4.96 75.07 41.16
CA ARG A 5 -4.34 73.84 40.61
C ARG A 5 -3.71 72.93 41.66
N LEU A 6 -3.63 73.32 42.93
CA LEU A 6 -2.98 72.55 43.99
C LEU A 6 -3.95 71.66 44.82
N ARG A 7 -5.27 71.86 44.73
CA ARG A 7 -6.26 71.00 45.40
C ARG A 7 -6.65 69.77 44.58
N SER A 8 -6.62 69.85 43.24
CA SER A 8 -6.94 68.70 42.38
C SER A 8 -5.80 67.68 42.26
N VAL A 9 -4.54 68.10 42.47
CA VAL A 9 -3.38 67.20 42.38
C VAL A 9 -3.22 66.34 43.65
N ARG A 10 -3.61 66.83 44.83
CA ARG A 10 -3.58 66.02 46.06
C ARG A 10 -4.69 64.97 46.13
N LEU A 11 -5.86 65.21 45.53
CA LEU A 11 -6.95 64.23 45.52
C LEU A 11 -6.70 63.10 44.50
N VAL A 12 -6.07 63.41 43.36
CA VAL A 12 -5.70 62.41 42.34
C VAL A 12 -4.53 61.54 42.78
N ILE A 13 -3.54 62.09 43.50
CA ILE A 13 -2.40 61.31 44.00
C ILE A 13 -2.81 60.38 45.15
N VAL A 14 -3.73 60.79 46.04
CA VAL A 14 -4.22 59.92 47.13
C VAL A 14 -5.17 58.83 46.61
N LEU A 15 -5.94 59.10 45.55
CA LEU A 15 -6.78 58.08 44.89
C LEU A 15 -5.93 57.08 44.08
N PHE A 16 -4.85 57.52 43.43
CA PHE A 16 -3.88 56.63 42.77
C PHE A 16 -3.08 55.78 43.77
N LEU A 17 -2.71 56.31 44.93
CA LEU A 17 -2.02 55.54 45.98
C LEU A 17 -2.95 54.55 46.71
N MET A 18 -4.26 54.81 46.83
CA MET A 18 -5.21 53.83 47.38
C MET A 18 -5.65 52.76 46.37
N ILE A 19 -5.70 53.06 45.06
CA ILE A 19 -5.95 52.03 44.03
C ILE A 19 -4.69 51.18 43.79
N ALA A 20 -3.49 51.74 43.95
CA ALA A 20 -2.22 51.01 43.88
C ALA A 20 -1.94 50.11 45.11
N LEU A 21 -2.65 50.30 46.24
CA LEU A 21 -2.54 49.42 47.41
C LEU A 21 -3.65 48.37 47.54
N CYS A 22 -4.63 48.34 46.63
CA CYS A 22 -5.66 47.29 46.57
C CYS A 22 -5.58 46.40 45.33
N ILE A 23 -4.54 46.55 44.51
CA ILE A 23 -4.18 45.59 43.45
C ILE A 23 -2.74 45.16 43.69
N VAL A 24 -2.48 44.54 44.84
CA VAL A 24 -1.50 43.46 44.85
C VAL A 24 -2.17 42.37 44.03
N PRO A 25 -1.68 41.99 42.83
CA PRO A 25 -2.11 40.72 42.30
C PRO A 25 -1.72 39.75 43.38
N ALA A 26 -2.69 39.07 43.98
CA ALA A 26 -2.38 37.86 44.70
C ALA A 26 -1.65 37.01 43.67
N TRP A 27 -0.31 37.02 43.70
CA TRP A 27 0.51 35.94 43.24
C TRP A 27 0.14 34.77 44.14
N GLY A 28 -1.06 34.24 43.93
CA GLY A 28 -1.42 32.90 44.32
C GLY A 28 -0.31 32.06 43.73
N ARG A 29 0.48 31.46 44.60
CA ARG A 29 1.52 30.50 44.22
C ARG A 29 0.91 29.60 43.16
N SER A 30 1.48 29.56 41.96
CA SER A 30 1.11 28.55 40.97
C SER A 30 1.06 27.19 41.70
N PRO A 31 -0.04 26.44 41.59
CA PRO A 31 -0.20 25.20 42.32
C PRO A 31 1.02 24.31 42.08
N ARG A 32 1.68 23.87 43.16
CA ARG A 32 2.81 22.95 43.05
C ARG A 32 2.27 21.60 42.62
N ILE A 33 3.01 20.92 41.73
CA ILE A 33 2.71 19.53 41.37
C ILE A 33 2.61 18.71 42.67
N PRO A 34 1.56 17.89 42.85
CA PRO A 34 1.37 17.07 44.04
C PRO A 34 2.56 16.14 44.31
N SER A 35 2.67 15.63 45.55
CA SER A 35 3.71 14.66 45.94
C SER A 35 3.14 13.32 46.44
N GLY A 36 1.82 13.17 46.48
CA GLY A 36 1.15 11.94 46.93
C GLY A 36 1.21 10.82 45.88
N LYS A 37 0.93 9.58 46.27
CA LYS A 37 0.87 8.46 45.31
C LYS A 37 -0.22 8.63 44.25
N THR A 38 -1.33 9.25 44.63
CA THR A 38 -2.45 9.57 43.75
C THR A 38 -2.85 11.03 43.88
N TYR A 39 -3.54 11.53 42.86
CA TYR A 39 -4.07 12.90 42.83
C TYR A 39 -5.40 12.92 42.06
N THR A 40 -6.36 13.70 42.52
CA THR A 40 -7.60 13.95 41.79
C THR A 40 -7.68 15.44 41.47
N ASN A 41 -7.86 15.78 40.20
CA ASN A 41 -7.89 17.17 39.75
C ASN A 41 -9.28 17.83 39.90
N SER A 42 -9.42 19.08 39.44
CA SER A 42 -10.66 19.85 39.63
C SER A 42 -11.89 19.31 38.90
N ILE A 43 -11.69 18.44 37.90
CA ILE A 43 -12.77 17.82 37.11
C ILE A 43 -12.99 16.34 37.46
N GLY A 44 -12.36 15.86 38.55
CA GLY A 44 -12.55 14.50 39.05
C GLY A 44 -11.69 13.43 38.35
N MET A 45 -10.77 13.81 37.46
CA MET A 45 -9.80 12.86 36.90
C MET A 45 -8.83 12.40 37.98
N LYS A 46 -8.64 11.09 38.09
CA LYS A 46 -7.68 10.48 39.01
C LYS A 46 -6.36 10.20 38.28
N PHE A 47 -5.26 10.48 38.97
CA PHE A 47 -3.91 10.27 38.49
C PHE A 47 -3.12 9.43 39.48
N VAL A 48 -2.16 8.66 38.98
CA VAL A 48 -1.16 7.96 39.77
C VAL A 48 0.23 8.51 39.47
N ARG A 49 1.08 8.61 40.49
CA ARG A 49 2.47 9.06 40.37
C ARG A 49 3.33 7.92 39.82
N ILE A 50 4.00 8.17 38.71
CA ILE A 50 4.99 7.28 38.10
C ILE A 50 6.38 7.76 38.52
N GLU A 51 7.17 6.86 39.10
CA GLU A 51 8.54 7.18 39.56
C GLU A 51 9.53 7.18 38.38
N PRO A 52 10.66 7.91 38.48
CA PRO A 52 11.75 7.79 37.53
C PRO A 52 12.31 6.37 37.44
N GLY A 53 12.86 6.03 36.28
CA GLY A 53 13.56 4.77 36.07
C GLY A 53 14.06 4.60 34.64
N THR A 54 14.72 3.48 34.40
CA THR A 54 15.26 3.12 33.09
C THR A 54 14.62 1.80 32.66
N PHE A 55 14.26 1.70 31.38
CA PHE A 55 13.71 0.48 30.80
C PHE A 55 14.25 0.27 29.37
N GLN A 56 14.03 -0.93 28.84
CA GLN A 56 14.31 -1.24 27.45
C GLN A 56 13.04 -0.98 26.62
N MET A 57 13.13 -0.06 25.66
CA MET A 57 12.05 0.32 24.76
C MET A 57 12.13 -0.49 23.46
N GLY A 58 10.98 -0.96 22.96
CA GLY A 58 10.88 -1.82 21.78
C GLY A 58 10.60 -3.29 22.10
N GLN A 59 10.63 -4.15 21.07
CA GLN A 59 10.26 -5.56 21.24
C GLN A 59 11.41 -6.38 21.86
N ILE A 60 11.28 -6.74 23.13
CA ILE A 60 12.32 -7.45 23.91
C ILE A 60 12.22 -8.96 23.74
N ARG A 61 11.01 -9.53 23.89
CA ARG A 61 10.77 -10.98 23.96
C ARG A 61 10.62 -11.56 22.57
N LYS A 62 11.58 -12.40 22.18
CA LYS A 62 11.74 -12.90 20.82
C LYS A 62 12.06 -14.41 20.84
N PRO A 63 11.44 -15.23 19.97
CA PRO A 63 10.30 -14.90 19.12
C PRO A 63 9.01 -14.70 19.93
N LEU A 64 8.01 -14.06 19.32
CA LEU A 64 6.67 -13.93 19.87
C LEU A 64 6.00 -15.32 20.01
N PRO A 65 5.18 -15.54 21.06
CA PRO A 65 4.38 -16.75 21.20
C PRO A 65 3.46 -16.97 19.99
N VAL A 66 3.19 -18.24 19.68
CA VAL A 66 2.34 -18.61 18.53
C VAL A 66 0.93 -18.02 18.63
N GLU A 67 0.43 -17.87 19.86
CA GLU A 67 -0.87 -17.27 20.19
C GLU A 67 -0.96 -15.77 19.84
N VAL A 68 0.19 -15.09 19.78
CA VAL A 68 0.30 -13.67 19.44
C VAL A 68 0.71 -13.47 17.97
N SER A 69 1.33 -14.48 17.37
CA SER A 69 1.76 -14.44 15.98
C SER A 69 0.59 -14.22 15.01
N VAL A 70 0.81 -13.38 13.99
CA VAL A 70 -0.19 -13.17 12.95
C VAL A 70 0.00 -14.21 11.86
N ARG A 71 -0.99 -15.09 11.72
CA ARG A 71 -1.00 -16.13 10.69
C ARG A 71 -0.74 -15.54 9.30
N GLY A 72 0.22 -16.11 8.57
CA GLY A 72 0.58 -15.64 7.23
C GLY A 72 1.64 -14.55 7.21
N LEU A 73 2.03 -14.02 8.39
CA LEU A 73 2.96 -12.91 8.54
C LEU A 73 4.14 -13.24 9.46
N ASP A 74 4.76 -14.43 9.39
CA ASP A 74 5.87 -14.74 10.31
C ASP A 74 7.14 -13.85 10.15
N PHE A 75 7.16 -12.86 9.24
CA PHE A 75 8.18 -11.80 9.29
C PHE A 75 7.97 -10.91 10.53
N LEU A 76 6.76 -10.92 11.09
CA LEU A 76 6.39 -10.30 12.37
C LEU A 76 6.66 -11.20 13.58
N LYS A 77 7.25 -12.39 13.41
CA LYS A 77 7.47 -13.34 14.52
C LYS A 77 8.40 -12.78 15.61
N GLU A 78 9.21 -11.78 15.27
CA GLU A 78 10.16 -11.13 16.18
C GLU A 78 9.64 -9.77 16.68
N GLY A 79 8.40 -9.38 16.35
CA GLY A 79 7.92 -8.01 16.46
C GLY A 79 7.84 -7.32 15.10
N ASP A 80 7.35 -6.09 15.09
CA ASP A 80 7.30 -5.26 13.89
C ASP A 80 8.68 -4.62 13.65
N PHE A 81 9.01 -4.29 12.40
CA PHE A 81 10.33 -3.76 12.05
C PHE A 81 10.62 -2.42 12.73
N ASP A 82 9.57 -1.65 13.06
CA ASP A 82 9.66 -0.32 13.65
C ASP A 82 9.71 -0.35 15.20
N GLU A 83 9.60 -1.54 15.80
CA GLU A 83 9.85 -1.81 17.21
C GLU A 83 11.35 -2.08 17.49
N GLU A 84 12.17 -2.03 16.45
CA GLU A 84 13.62 -2.21 16.47
C GLU A 84 14.37 -0.92 16.10
N PRO A 85 15.62 -0.73 16.61
CA PRO A 85 16.27 -1.56 17.61
C PRO A 85 15.71 -1.34 19.02
N VAL A 86 15.81 -2.39 19.85
CA VAL A 86 15.61 -2.25 21.30
C VAL A 86 16.71 -1.36 21.86
N HIS A 87 16.34 -0.33 22.62
CA HIS A 87 17.28 0.64 23.16
C HIS A 87 16.90 1.06 24.58
N SER A 88 17.88 1.55 25.34
CA SER A 88 17.67 1.94 26.74
C SER A 88 17.07 3.35 26.81
N VAL A 89 16.01 3.53 27.58
CA VAL A 89 15.37 4.83 27.82
C VAL A 89 15.28 5.12 29.31
N THR A 90 15.75 6.30 29.72
CA THR A 90 15.67 6.77 31.11
C THR A 90 14.65 7.88 31.24
N ILE A 91 13.62 7.65 32.06
CA ILE A 91 12.71 8.68 32.56
C ILE A 91 13.30 9.23 33.86
N SER A 92 13.77 10.48 33.86
CA SER A 92 14.57 11.04 34.95
C SER A 92 13.78 11.87 35.97
N ARG A 93 12.52 12.19 35.66
CA ARG A 93 11.63 12.96 36.55
C ARG A 93 10.31 12.21 36.75
N PRO A 94 9.73 12.26 37.96
CA PRO A 94 8.41 11.71 38.18
C PRO A 94 7.36 12.54 37.44
N PHE A 95 6.29 11.87 37.03
CA PHE A 95 5.10 12.50 36.46
C PHE A 95 3.85 11.80 36.98
N TYR A 96 2.70 12.44 36.83
CA TYR A 96 1.41 11.82 37.12
C TYR A 96 0.77 11.41 35.80
N MET A 97 0.19 10.22 35.73
CA MET A 97 -0.57 9.76 34.57
C MET A 97 -2.01 9.48 34.98
N GLY A 98 -2.97 9.84 34.13
CA GLY A 98 -4.37 9.51 34.30
C GLY A 98 -4.54 8.01 34.46
N ILE A 99 -5.26 7.60 35.50
CA ILE A 99 -5.52 6.18 35.80
C ILE A 99 -6.30 5.52 34.66
N TYR A 100 -7.12 6.32 33.96
CA TYR A 100 -7.98 5.96 32.85
C TYR A 100 -7.71 6.89 31.65
N GLU A 101 -8.18 6.49 30.47
CA GLU A 101 -8.38 7.39 29.35
C GLU A 101 -9.41 8.48 29.70
N VAL A 102 -9.37 9.60 28.96
CA VAL A 102 -10.35 10.69 29.14
C VAL A 102 -11.73 10.19 28.74
N THR A 103 -12.74 10.42 29.57
CA THR A 103 -14.12 10.02 29.26
C THR A 103 -14.87 11.08 28.45
N ASN A 104 -15.98 10.70 27.80
CA ASN A 104 -16.87 11.65 27.11
C ASN A 104 -17.31 12.79 28.05
N PHE A 105 -17.75 12.46 29.27
CA PHE A 105 -18.16 13.47 30.25
C PHE A 105 -17.04 14.47 30.54
N GLN A 106 -15.81 14.00 30.77
CA GLN A 106 -14.66 14.86 31.06
C GLN A 106 -14.32 15.76 29.87
N TYR A 107 -14.31 15.20 28.66
CA TYR A 107 -14.01 15.94 27.44
C TYR A 107 -15.06 17.01 27.14
N GLU A 108 -16.34 16.72 27.38
CA GLU A 108 -17.44 17.65 27.14
C GLU A 108 -17.48 18.84 28.11
N LEU A 109 -16.75 18.79 29.23
CA LEU A 109 -16.52 19.99 30.05
C LEU A 109 -15.64 21.04 29.33
N PHE A 110 -14.82 20.58 28.38
CA PHE A 110 -14.00 21.42 27.51
C PHE A 110 -14.75 21.78 26.21
N GLU A 111 -15.32 20.77 25.54
CA GLU A 111 -15.98 20.92 24.24
C GLU A 111 -17.39 20.28 24.28
N PRO A 112 -18.42 21.01 24.75
CA PRO A 112 -19.76 20.46 24.92
C PRO A 112 -20.40 19.95 23.62
N GLU A 113 -20.03 20.50 22.46
CA GLU A 113 -20.59 20.08 21.16
C GLU A 113 -20.17 18.66 20.77
N HIS A 114 -19.09 18.13 21.36
CA HIS A 114 -18.64 16.74 21.15
C HIS A 114 -19.72 15.71 21.49
N LYS A 115 -20.67 16.04 22.37
CA LYS A 115 -21.85 15.22 22.68
C LYS A 115 -22.65 14.77 21.45
N SER A 116 -22.64 15.54 20.36
CA SER A 116 -23.26 15.16 19.07
C SER A 116 -22.59 13.98 18.35
N LEU A 117 -21.37 13.60 18.75
CA LEU A 117 -20.59 12.50 18.18
C LEU A 117 -20.72 11.21 18.98
N ARG A 118 -21.38 11.24 20.15
CA ARG A 118 -21.64 10.04 20.94
C ARG A 118 -22.44 9.02 20.17
N GLY A 119 -22.07 7.75 20.32
CA GLY A 119 -22.73 6.65 19.62
C GLY A 119 -22.59 6.71 18.10
N LYS A 120 -21.77 7.63 17.55
CA LYS A 120 -21.47 7.65 16.12
C LYS A 120 -20.84 6.31 15.75
N HIS A 121 -21.46 5.63 14.78
CA HIS A 121 -21.14 4.26 14.39
C HIS A 121 -21.38 3.18 15.48
N GLY A 122 -22.18 3.50 16.50
CA GLY A 122 -22.62 2.57 17.55
C GLY A 122 -21.61 2.37 18.68
N VAL A 123 -20.65 3.27 18.88
CA VAL A 123 -19.59 3.16 19.89
C VAL A 123 -19.42 4.45 20.69
N SER A 124 -18.97 4.34 21.95
CA SER A 124 -18.77 5.47 22.90
C SER A 124 -20.00 6.38 23.00
N SER A 125 -21.08 5.86 23.58
CA SER A 125 -22.36 6.55 23.79
C SER A 125 -22.53 7.11 25.20
N GLU A 126 -21.91 6.50 26.21
CA GLU A 126 -22.15 6.83 27.62
C GLU A 126 -21.09 7.82 28.19
N ASP A 127 -21.40 8.41 29.35
CA ASP A 127 -20.58 9.44 30.02
C ASP A 127 -19.19 8.94 30.46
N ASP A 128 -19.11 7.68 30.90
CA ASP A 128 -17.93 7.01 31.45
C ASP A 128 -17.18 6.15 30.42
N GLU A 129 -17.55 6.24 29.15
CA GLU A 129 -16.80 5.65 28.04
C GLU A 129 -15.67 6.57 27.57
N ALA A 130 -14.58 5.95 27.10
CA ALA A 130 -13.44 6.66 26.56
C ALA A 130 -13.83 7.55 25.38
N VAL A 131 -13.36 8.79 25.39
CA VAL A 131 -13.61 9.75 24.31
C VAL A 131 -12.91 9.30 23.03
N ILE A 132 -13.66 9.29 21.93
CA ILE A 132 -13.18 8.98 20.58
C ILE A 132 -13.64 10.06 19.60
N ASN A 133 -13.31 9.92 18.31
CA ASN A 133 -13.55 10.93 17.28
C ASN A 133 -12.83 12.26 17.55
N VAL A 134 -11.72 12.21 18.29
CA VAL A 134 -10.87 13.35 18.63
C VAL A 134 -9.52 13.22 17.90
N SER A 135 -9.02 14.35 17.41
CA SER A 135 -7.70 14.44 16.77
C SER A 135 -6.61 14.70 17.80
N TRP A 136 -5.35 14.56 17.38
CA TRP A 136 -4.21 14.92 18.21
C TRP A 136 -4.27 16.40 18.65
N TYR A 137 -4.71 17.29 17.74
CA TYR A 137 -4.88 18.71 18.05
C TYR A 137 -5.96 18.96 19.11
N ASP A 138 -7.05 18.19 19.06
CA ASP A 138 -8.14 18.29 20.04
C ASP A 138 -7.66 17.81 21.41
N ALA A 139 -6.93 16.69 21.47
CA ALA A 139 -6.38 16.12 22.69
C ALA A 139 -5.34 17.05 23.36
N VAL A 140 -4.47 17.69 22.57
CA VAL A 140 -3.54 18.72 23.07
C VAL A 140 -4.30 19.96 23.57
N SER A 141 -5.38 20.35 22.89
CA SER A 141 -6.20 21.50 23.30
C SER A 141 -6.93 21.23 24.62
N PHE A 142 -7.44 20.02 24.83
CA PHE A 142 -7.97 19.58 26.13
C PHE A 142 -6.94 19.70 27.24
N CYS A 143 -5.70 19.23 27.02
CA CYS A 143 -4.63 19.34 28.00
C CYS A 143 -4.25 20.80 28.32
N ARG A 144 -4.26 21.68 27.31
CA ARG A 144 -4.02 23.12 27.49
C ARG A 144 -5.13 23.77 28.31
N TRP A 145 -6.38 23.50 27.96
CA TRP A 145 -7.53 23.98 28.73
C TRP A 145 -7.46 23.52 30.19
N LEU A 146 -7.11 22.26 30.43
CA LEU A 146 -6.97 21.74 31.79
C LEU A 146 -5.80 22.41 32.53
N THR A 147 -4.71 22.74 31.83
CA THR A 147 -3.59 23.52 32.36
C THR A 147 -4.01 24.92 32.79
N GLU A 148 -4.78 25.62 31.97
CA GLU A 148 -5.30 26.95 32.29
C GLU A 148 -6.29 26.90 33.46
N LYS A 149 -7.14 25.87 33.50
CA LYS A 149 -8.15 25.67 34.53
C LYS A 149 -7.55 25.42 35.91
N ASP A 150 -6.53 24.58 36.00
CA ASP A 150 -5.94 24.11 37.26
C ASP A 150 -4.62 24.82 37.62
N GLY A 151 -4.02 25.55 36.68
CA GLY A 151 -2.71 26.18 36.85
C GLY A 151 -1.54 25.19 36.95
N MET A 152 -1.74 23.95 36.50
CA MET A 152 -0.75 22.86 36.54
C MET A 152 -0.41 22.34 35.14
N PRO A 153 0.80 21.82 34.87
CA PRO A 153 1.22 21.47 33.50
C PRO A 153 0.64 20.13 33.04
N TYR A 154 -0.52 20.15 32.37
CA TYR A 154 -1.13 18.98 31.74
C TYR A 154 -0.73 18.87 30.27
N ARG A 155 -0.54 17.64 29.81
CA ARG A 155 -0.10 17.32 28.44
C ARG A 155 -0.43 15.87 28.07
N LEU A 156 -0.21 15.51 26.82
CA LEU A 156 -0.12 14.11 26.41
C LEU A 156 1.16 13.47 26.97
N ALA A 157 1.12 12.15 27.13
CA ALA A 157 2.32 11.36 27.41
C ALA A 157 3.27 11.45 26.21
N THR A 158 4.58 11.45 26.48
CA THR A 158 5.53 11.03 25.44
C THR A 158 5.34 9.54 25.16
N GLU A 159 5.73 9.09 23.98
CA GLU A 159 5.71 7.69 23.59
C GLU A 159 6.49 6.82 24.59
N ALA A 160 7.66 7.29 25.00
CA ALA A 160 8.50 6.61 25.99
C ALA A 160 7.84 6.54 27.37
N GLU A 161 7.21 7.62 27.84
CA GLU A 161 6.47 7.60 29.10
C GLU A 161 5.28 6.64 29.05
N TRP A 162 4.60 6.56 27.90
CA TRP A 162 3.50 5.62 27.71
C TRP A 162 3.97 4.18 27.82
N GLU A 163 5.03 3.80 27.09
CA GLU A 163 5.54 2.42 27.11
C GLU A 163 6.13 2.07 28.48
N TYR A 164 6.86 2.99 29.11
CA TYR A 164 7.37 2.84 30.47
C TYR A 164 6.24 2.59 31.48
N ALA A 165 5.20 3.42 31.41
CA ALA A 165 4.03 3.33 32.28
C ALA A 165 3.22 2.05 32.03
N CYS A 166 3.06 1.64 30.77
CA CYS A 166 2.39 0.40 30.37
C CYS A 166 3.09 -0.81 30.99
N ARG A 167 4.41 -0.92 30.76
CA ARG A 167 5.25 -2.03 31.23
C ARG A 167 5.32 -2.16 32.74
N ALA A 168 5.24 -1.03 33.47
CA ALA A 168 5.32 -1.00 34.94
C ALA A 168 6.51 -1.79 35.54
N GLY A 169 7.66 -1.76 34.84
CA GLY A 169 8.88 -2.48 35.21
C GLY A 169 9.03 -3.89 34.61
N GLY A 170 8.06 -4.37 33.84
CA GLY A 170 8.10 -5.66 33.14
C GLY A 170 8.74 -5.61 31.75
N GLU A 171 9.17 -6.77 31.27
CA GLU A 171 9.78 -6.95 29.93
C GLU A 171 8.95 -7.86 29.01
N THR A 172 7.81 -8.35 29.49
CA THR A 172 6.89 -9.22 28.76
C THR A 172 6.19 -8.49 27.61
N ASN A 173 5.58 -9.25 26.69
CA ASN A 173 4.85 -8.70 25.53
C ASN A 173 3.67 -7.80 25.94
N TYR A 174 3.03 -8.11 27.06
CA TYR A 174 2.00 -7.30 27.71
C TYR A 174 2.45 -6.95 29.12
N ASN A 175 1.79 -5.99 29.76
CA ASN A 175 2.11 -5.56 31.12
C ASN A 175 2.03 -6.66 32.19
N MET A 176 1.34 -7.79 31.91
CA MET A 176 1.14 -8.90 32.86
C MET A 176 2.02 -10.10 32.57
N ASP A 177 2.12 -10.48 31.29
CA ASP A 177 2.68 -11.74 30.81
C ASP A 177 2.93 -11.64 29.29
N ASP A 178 3.50 -12.68 28.69
CA ASP A 178 3.72 -12.78 27.25
C ASP A 178 2.45 -13.13 26.44
N ILE A 179 1.36 -13.50 27.14
CA ILE A 179 0.05 -13.80 26.56
C ILE A 179 -1.00 -12.88 27.19
N LEU A 180 -1.72 -12.12 26.36
CA LEU A 180 -2.76 -11.21 26.81
C LEU A 180 -3.99 -11.98 27.33
N PRO A 181 -4.53 -11.74 28.53
CA PRO A 181 -5.75 -12.39 29.00
C PRO A 181 -7.01 -12.03 28.19
N GLU A 182 -8.05 -12.86 28.24
CA GLU A 182 -9.27 -12.71 27.40
C GLU A 182 -10.06 -11.42 27.68
N GLU A 183 -10.05 -10.93 28.92
CA GLU A 183 -10.76 -9.71 29.32
C GLU A 183 -10.25 -8.44 28.60
N TYR A 184 -9.03 -8.45 28.08
CA TYR A 184 -8.47 -7.37 27.25
C TYR A 184 -8.82 -7.53 25.77
N ARG A 185 -9.23 -8.73 25.34
CA ARG A 185 -9.38 -9.10 23.92
C ARG A 185 -10.75 -8.74 23.35
N LYS A 186 -11.35 -7.62 23.79
CA LYS A 186 -12.73 -7.19 23.49
C LYS A 186 -13.27 -7.70 22.15
N ARG A 187 -12.73 -7.22 21.02
CA ARG A 187 -13.04 -7.75 19.67
C ARG A 187 -11.78 -8.07 18.86
N ALA A 188 -10.71 -8.48 19.53
CA ALA A 188 -9.39 -8.69 18.91
C ALA A 188 -9.36 -9.78 17.81
N HIS A 189 -10.41 -10.60 17.73
CA HIS A 189 -10.57 -11.67 16.74
C HIS A 189 -11.32 -11.26 15.46
N ARG A 190 -11.91 -10.05 15.38
CA ARG A 190 -12.70 -9.59 14.24
C ARG A 190 -12.16 -8.26 13.70
N ALA A 191 -11.29 -8.33 12.70
CA ALA A 191 -10.88 -7.16 11.94
C ALA A 191 -12.03 -6.69 11.06
N GLY A 192 -12.60 -5.51 11.32
CA GLY A 192 -13.53 -4.88 10.38
C GLY A 192 -14.58 -3.97 11.02
N GLY A 193 -14.59 -2.71 10.58
CA GLY A 193 -15.67 -1.73 10.78
C GLY A 193 -16.00 -1.36 12.24
N PRO A 194 -16.79 -0.29 12.44
CA PRO A 194 -17.34 0.02 13.74
C PRO A 194 -18.46 -0.98 14.08
N MET A 195 -18.43 -1.50 15.30
CA MET A 195 -19.44 -2.39 15.86
C MET A 195 -19.62 -2.04 17.33
N ALA A 196 -20.85 -2.17 17.84
CA ALA A 196 -21.15 -1.87 19.23
C ALA A 196 -20.26 -2.65 20.20
N VAL A 197 -19.56 -1.92 21.07
CA VAL A 197 -18.69 -2.44 22.11
C VAL A 197 -18.73 -1.44 23.27
N ASP A 198 -18.67 -1.97 24.48
CA ASP A 198 -18.54 -1.17 25.69
C ASP A 198 -17.11 -0.61 25.79
N LEU A 199 -16.98 0.71 25.81
CA LEU A 199 -15.73 1.45 25.94
C LEU A 199 -15.58 2.11 27.31
N LYS A 200 -16.33 1.64 28.31
CA LYS A 200 -16.23 2.12 29.68
C LYS A 200 -14.82 1.96 30.19
N VAL A 201 -14.31 3.02 30.80
CA VAL A 201 -12.96 3.01 31.37
C VAL A 201 -12.93 2.27 32.71
N GLY A 202 -11.78 1.73 33.05
CA GLY A 202 -11.49 0.98 34.25
C GLY A 202 -12.01 -0.45 34.28
N GLN A 203 -12.27 -1.07 33.11
CA GLN A 203 -12.83 -2.41 33.05
C GLN A 203 -11.78 -3.52 33.15
N THR A 204 -10.57 -3.27 32.66
CA THR A 204 -9.48 -4.25 32.72
C THR A 204 -8.68 -4.13 34.03
N PRO A 205 -8.06 -5.22 34.53
CA PRO A 205 -7.18 -5.13 35.70
C PRO A 205 -6.09 -4.04 35.56
N ALA A 206 -5.82 -3.34 36.66
CA ALA A 206 -4.73 -2.37 36.68
C ALA A 206 -3.37 -3.06 36.56
N ASN A 207 -2.41 -2.41 35.89
CA ASN A 207 -1.03 -2.87 35.89
C ASN A 207 -0.35 -2.67 37.26
N GLY A 208 0.91 -3.07 37.39
CA GLY A 208 1.67 -3.00 38.65
C GLY A 208 1.76 -1.59 39.28
N TRP A 209 1.45 -0.53 38.53
CA TRP A 209 1.44 0.86 39.00
C TRP A 209 0.04 1.47 39.12
N GLY A 210 -1.03 0.67 38.94
CA GLY A 210 -2.40 1.13 39.13
C GLY A 210 -3.01 1.84 37.93
N LEU A 211 -2.46 1.66 36.71
CA LEU A 211 -3.03 2.16 35.46
C LEU A 211 -3.93 1.09 34.83
N PHE A 212 -5.12 1.50 34.39
CA PHE A 212 -6.09 0.62 33.75
C PHE A 212 -6.06 0.78 32.23
N ASP A 213 -6.58 -0.23 31.54
CA ASP A 213 -6.87 -0.22 30.10
C ASP A 213 -5.66 0.09 29.22
N MET A 214 -4.45 -0.28 29.67
CA MET A 214 -3.20 -0.11 28.91
C MET A 214 -3.13 -0.97 27.63
N HIS A 215 -4.09 -1.88 27.43
CA HIS A 215 -4.18 -2.76 26.26
C HIS A 215 -5.63 -2.85 25.75
N GLY A 216 -5.89 -2.35 24.54
CA GLY A 216 -7.07 -2.72 23.74
C GLY A 216 -8.40 -2.04 24.04
N ASN A 217 -8.51 -1.01 24.88
CA ASN A 217 -9.76 -0.24 24.99
C ASN A 217 -9.89 0.76 23.82
N VAL A 218 -9.06 1.81 23.82
CA VAL A 218 -8.85 2.71 22.69
C VAL A 218 -7.36 2.90 22.42
N GLU A 219 -7.00 3.18 21.18
CA GLU A 219 -5.65 3.63 20.85
C GLU A 219 -5.43 5.03 21.43
N GLU A 220 -4.22 5.34 21.90
CA GLU A 220 -3.97 6.59 22.61
C GLU A 220 -2.97 7.48 21.92
N TRP A 221 -3.38 8.73 21.65
CA TRP A 221 -2.47 9.77 21.16
C TRP A 221 -1.32 10.03 22.13
N CYS A 222 -0.09 9.91 21.62
CA CYS A 222 1.12 10.39 22.29
C CYS A 222 1.54 11.76 21.73
N TYR A 223 2.42 12.46 22.44
CA TYR A 223 2.95 13.76 22.02
C TYR A 223 3.78 13.66 20.74
N ASP A 224 4.54 12.58 20.58
CA ASP A 224 5.68 12.44 19.69
C ASP A 224 5.29 12.42 18.19
N TRP A 225 6.16 12.99 17.36
CA TRP A 225 6.17 12.68 15.93
C TRP A 225 6.75 11.27 15.72
N TYR A 226 6.06 10.47 14.91
CA TYR A 226 6.48 9.11 14.58
C TYR A 226 7.74 9.13 13.69
N GLY A 227 8.67 8.21 13.97
CA GLY A 227 9.89 7.99 13.21
C GLY A 227 10.66 6.77 13.74
N PRO A 228 11.70 6.31 13.03
CA PRO A 228 12.40 5.07 13.36
C PRO A 228 13.14 5.19 14.70
N TYR A 229 13.29 4.09 15.43
CA TYR A 229 14.15 4.08 16.62
C TYR A 229 15.62 4.27 16.26
N LYS A 230 16.37 4.74 17.26
CA LYS A 230 17.84 4.86 17.19
C LYS A 230 18.42 3.87 18.18
N GLU A 231 19.54 3.25 17.81
CA GLU A 231 20.24 2.29 18.68
C GLU A 231 20.80 2.94 19.97
N VAL A 232 21.01 4.26 19.94
CA VAL A 232 21.56 5.00 21.08
C VAL A 232 20.55 5.13 22.23
N GLY A 233 21.03 4.95 23.46
CA GLY A 233 20.23 5.17 24.65
C GLY A 233 19.74 6.62 24.77
N GLN A 234 18.52 6.81 25.24
CA GLN A 234 17.86 8.11 25.32
C GLN A 234 17.49 8.47 26.77
N ARG A 235 17.43 9.76 27.06
CA ARG A 235 16.99 10.28 28.36
C ARG A 235 15.87 11.28 28.13
N ASP A 236 14.71 10.99 28.73
CA ASP A 236 13.48 11.78 28.59
C ASP A 236 13.16 12.17 27.13
N PRO A 237 13.08 11.22 26.19
CA PRO A 237 12.88 11.54 24.78
C PRO A 237 11.50 12.13 24.51
N ILE A 238 11.43 13.02 23.51
CA ILE A 238 10.21 13.71 23.06
C ILE A 238 9.90 13.45 21.59
N GLY A 239 10.55 12.44 21.01
CA GLY A 239 10.40 12.03 19.62
C GLY A 239 11.16 12.91 18.63
N TYR A 240 10.73 12.87 17.38
CA TYR A 240 11.32 13.67 16.30
C TYR A 240 10.81 15.11 16.30
N ALA A 241 11.59 16.04 15.73
CA ALA A 241 11.23 17.44 15.61
C ALA A 241 10.04 17.70 14.66
N GLY A 242 9.79 16.76 13.75
CA GLY A 242 8.71 16.84 12.75
C GLY A 242 8.35 15.46 12.20
N GLY A 243 7.29 15.39 11.41
CA GLY A 243 6.84 14.16 10.77
C GLY A 243 5.50 14.32 10.06
N SER A 244 5.05 13.25 9.41
CA SER A 244 3.70 13.21 8.80
C SER A 244 2.63 12.70 9.79
N CYS A 245 3.02 11.85 10.74
CA CYS A 245 2.12 11.14 11.65
C CYS A 245 2.55 11.31 13.12
N ARG A 246 1.59 11.30 14.03
CA ARG A 246 1.81 11.25 15.48
C ARG A 246 1.70 9.81 15.96
N VAL A 247 2.45 9.48 17.01
CA VAL A 247 2.43 8.15 17.62
C VAL A 247 1.09 7.89 18.30
N THR A 248 0.59 6.67 18.15
CA THR A 248 -0.49 6.09 18.95
C THR A 248 -0.07 4.76 19.56
N ARG A 249 -0.50 4.48 20.80
CA ARG A 249 -0.11 3.27 21.55
C ARG A 249 -1.30 2.50 22.12
N GLY A 250 -1.06 1.27 22.58
CA GLY A 250 -2.01 0.42 23.33
C GLY A 250 -2.99 -0.39 22.49
N GLY A 251 -3.18 0.00 21.23
CA GLY A 251 -4.19 -0.62 20.37
C GLY A 251 -5.62 -0.37 20.86
N SER A 252 -6.59 -0.77 20.05
CA SER A 252 -8.02 -0.50 20.30
C SER A 252 -8.82 -1.79 20.41
N TYR A 253 -10.08 -1.68 20.81
CA TYR A 253 -11.01 -2.81 20.93
C TYR A 253 -11.11 -3.68 19.67
N GLY A 254 -10.85 -3.09 18.49
CA GLY A 254 -10.90 -3.76 17.18
C GLY A 254 -9.52 -4.16 16.63
N SER A 255 -8.45 -3.99 17.40
CA SER A 255 -7.10 -4.36 17.01
C SER A 255 -6.81 -5.83 17.32
N ARG A 256 -6.06 -6.50 16.42
CA ARG A 256 -5.62 -7.88 16.67
C ARG A 256 -4.71 -7.91 17.89
N ILE A 257 -4.68 -9.05 18.59
CA ILE A 257 -3.86 -9.29 19.79
C ILE A 257 -2.41 -8.83 19.58
N TYR A 258 -1.83 -9.12 18.41
CA TYR A 258 -0.50 -8.68 18.01
C TYR A 258 -0.24 -7.16 18.22
N TYR A 259 -1.21 -6.32 17.87
CA TYR A 259 -1.10 -4.85 17.96
C TYR A 259 -1.41 -4.30 19.36
N LEU A 260 -1.78 -5.16 20.31
CA LEU A 260 -2.06 -4.78 21.69
C LEU A 260 -0.82 -4.88 22.59
N ARG A 261 0.34 -5.31 22.07
CA ARG A 261 1.58 -5.47 22.85
C ARG A 261 2.08 -4.13 23.38
N SER A 262 2.79 -4.16 24.51
CA SER A 262 3.43 -2.98 25.11
C SER A 262 4.41 -2.30 24.14
N ALA A 263 5.15 -3.08 23.37
CA ALA A 263 6.12 -2.59 22.39
C ALA A 263 5.49 -2.03 21.11
N ASN A 264 4.26 -2.46 20.78
CA ASN A 264 3.62 -2.08 19.52
C ASN A 264 3.41 -0.59 19.47
N ARG A 265 3.75 -0.01 18.33
CA ARG A 265 3.59 1.40 18.04
C ARG A 265 2.87 1.55 16.72
N MET A 266 1.87 2.41 16.73
CA MET A 266 1.08 2.72 15.55
C MET A 266 1.23 4.22 15.31
N SER A 267 0.74 4.69 14.17
CA SER A 267 0.65 6.13 13.95
C SER A 267 -0.60 6.53 13.21
N ALA A 268 -0.90 7.82 13.26
CA ALA A 268 -1.98 8.40 12.46
C ALA A 268 -1.68 9.87 12.14
N LEU A 269 -2.26 10.36 11.04
CA LEU A 269 -2.16 11.77 10.70
C LEU A 269 -2.72 12.62 11.84
N PRO A 270 -2.10 13.75 12.24
CA PRO A 270 -2.48 14.52 13.42
C PRO A 270 -3.94 14.98 13.44
N GLY A 271 -4.53 15.24 12.26
CA GLY A 271 -5.93 15.66 12.13
C GLY A 271 -6.95 14.51 12.12
N THR A 272 -6.50 13.26 12.26
CA THR A 272 -7.37 12.07 12.19
C THR A 272 -8.40 12.09 13.31
N ARG A 273 -9.68 11.96 12.96
CA ARG A 273 -10.78 11.77 13.91
C ARG A 273 -11.50 10.47 13.55
N ASN A 274 -11.34 9.43 14.35
CA ASN A 274 -11.95 8.14 14.10
C ASN A 274 -12.50 7.52 15.39
N TRP A 275 -13.15 6.38 15.25
CA TRP A 275 -13.83 5.70 16.34
C TRP A 275 -12.94 4.74 17.17
N VAL A 276 -11.63 4.73 16.94
CA VAL A 276 -10.69 3.83 17.66
C VAL A 276 -9.62 4.57 18.46
N ILE A 277 -9.39 5.86 18.21
CA ILE A 277 -8.35 6.65 18.88
C ILE A 277 -8.98 7.62 19.89
N GLY A 278 -8.50 7.55 21.12
CA GLY A 278 -8.71 8.48 22.23
C GLY A 278 -7.37 8.96 22.79
N PHE A 279 -7.33 9.29 24.08
CA PHE A 279 -6.10 9.70 24.76
C PHE A 279 -6.21 9.64 26.28
N ARG A 280 -5.06 9.62 26.97
CA ARG A 280 -4.95 9.85 28.41
C ARG A 280 -4.01 11.03 28.71
N VAL A 281 -4.15 11.60 29.91
CA VAL A 281 -3.46 12.84 30.29
C VAL A 281 -2.30 12.57 31.25
N VAL A 282 -1.20 13.28 31.04
CA VAL A 282 -0.08 13.40 31.99
C VAL A 282 -0.11 14.77 32.67
N LEU A 283 0.09 14.77 33.98
CA LEU A 283 0.41 15.96 34.78
C LEU A 283 1.92 15.95 35.08
N GLY A 284 2.63 16.87 34.44
CA GLY A 284 4.08 16.97 34.52
C GLY A 284 4.60 17.90 33.42
N ARG A 285 5.73 18.58 33.67
CA ARG A 285 6.37 19.37 32.62
C ARG A 285 6.80 18.44 31.47
N MET A 286 6.75 18.95 30.24
CA MET A 286 7.46 18.28 29.14
C MET A 286 8.95 18.21 29.48
N PRO A 287 9.65 17.13 29.11
CA PRO A 287 11.10 17.12 29.12
C PRO A 287 11.70 18.27 28.32
N ASP A 288 12.88 18.74 28.75
CA ASP A 288 13.63 19.80 28.09
C ASP A 288 14.66 19.22 27.06
N THR A 289 14.54 17.92 26.75
CA THR A 289 15.42 17.20 25.81
C THR A 289 15.19 17.70 24.39
N GLU A 290 16.26 17.80 23.59
CA GLU A 290 16.16 18.15 22.18
C GLU A 290 15.47 17.04 21.38
N ALA A 291 14.55 17.42 20.50
CA ALA A 291 13.88 16.47 19.61
C ALA A 291 14.85 15.92 18.55
N LEU A 292 14.65 14.68 18.13
CA LEU A 292 15.48 14.04 17.11
C LEU A 292 15.32 14.74 15.75
N ALA A 293 16.42 14.90 15.02
CA ALA A 293 16.40 15.45 13.66
C ALA A 293 15.71 14.49 12.69
N VAL A 294 14.98 15.04 11.72
CA VAL A 294 14.37 14.30 10.62
C VAL A 294 15.36 14.25 9.46
N GLU A 295 15.84 13.06 9.14
CA GLU A 295 16.76 12.86 8.01
C GLU A 295 15.99 12.79 6.69
N PRO A 296 16.47 13.41 5.61
CA PRO A 296 15.84 13.30 4.30
C PRO A 296 15.96 11.88 3.75
N GLU A 297 14.91 11.40 3.09
CA GLU A 297 14.85 10.12 2.38
C GLU A 297 15.68 10.16 1.09
N ARG A 298 15.97 9.00 0.50
CA ARG A 298 16.84 8.90 -0.69
C ARG A 298 16.38 9.79 -1.84
N PHE A 299 15.08 9.77 -2.14
CA PHE A 299 14.48 10.58 -3.21
C PHE A 299 14.51 12.10 -2.93
N GLN A 300 14.77 12.52 -1.69
CA GLN A 300 14.82 13.93 -1.25
C GLN A 300 16.25 14.48 -1.26
N ARG A 301 17.28 13.62 -1.27
CA ARG A 301 18.69 14.03 -1.21
C ARG A 301 19.18 14.54 -2.56
N ASN A 302 20.07 15.53 -2.53
CA ASN A 302 20.79 16.06 -3.69
C ASN A 302 19.88 16.41 -4.88
N VAL A 303 18.69 16.97 -4.62
CA VAL A 303 17.76 17.40 -5.67
C VAL A 303 18.14 18.79 -6.13
N GLU A 304 18.41 18.94 -7.42
CA GLU A 304 18.61 20.24 -8.05
C GLU A 304 17.31 21.04 -8.04
N GLN A 305 17.31 22.21 -7.40
CA GLN A 305 16.11 23.04 -7.28
C GLN A 305 15.91 24.00 -8.45
N GLU A 306 17.01 24.38 -9.10
CA GLU A 306 16.97 25.33 -10.22
C GLU A 306 16.41 24.67 -11.48
N ASN A 307 15.46 25.35 -12.10
CA ASN A 307 15.09 25.03 -13.47
C ASN A 307 16.15 25.57 -14.44
N LYS A 308 16.84 24.67 -15.14
CA LYS A 308 17.93 24.98 -16.08
C LYS A 308 17.52 24.91 -17.55
N GLY A 309 16.26 25.27 -17.84
CA GLY A 309 15.72 25.30 -19.21
C GLY A 309 15.85 23.94 -19.88
N TRP A 310 15.28 22.92 -19.26
CA TRP A 310 15.35 21.53 -19.74
C TRP A 310 14.20 21.19 -20.69
N GLU A 311 13.15 22.00 -20.67
CA GLU A 311 11.92 21.86 -21.44
C GLU A 311 12.18 21.84 -22.95
N ASP A 312 13.20 22.56 -23.40
CA ASP A 312 13.62 22.62 -24.81
C ASP A 312 14.71 21.57 -25.17
N LYS A 313 15.12 20.73 -24.21
CA LYS A 313 16.21 19.74 -24.38
C LYS A 313 15.69 18.32 -24.61
N GLY A 314 14.46 18.20 -25.08
CA GLY A 314 13.79 16.96 -25.43
C GLY A 314 14.35 16.27 -26.68
N PRO A 315 13.84 15.08 -27.01
CA PRO A 315 14.04 14.49 -28.34
C PRO A 315 13.43 15.38 -29.44
N ASP A 316 13.88 15.19 -30.67
CA ASP A 316 13.27 15.81 -31.84
C ASP A 316 11.80 15.37 -31.95
N MET A 317 10.88 16.32 -31.82
CA MET A 317 9.44 16.05 -31.77
C MET A 317 8.86 15.62 -33.11
N ASP A 318 9.57 15.86 -34.22
CA ASP A 318 9.18 15.41 -35.56
C ASP A 318 9.72 14.00 -35.88
N ARG A 319 10.37 13.34 -34.91
CA ARG A 319 10.90 11.98 -35.05
C ARG A 319 10.33 11.07 -33.98
N SER A 320 10.10 9.81 -34.33
CA SER A 320 9.74 8.78 -33.36
C SER A 320 10.80 8.66 -32.27
N TYR A 321 10.34 8.71 -31.02
CA TYR A 321 11.15 8.49 -29.83
C TYR A 321 10.52 7.38 -28.97
N PHE A 322 11.33 6.39 -28.58
CA PHE A 322 10.95 5.35 -27.63
C PHE A 322 12.15 4.96 -26.78
N LYS A 323 11.95 4.76 -25.47
CA LYS A 323 12.94 4.25 -24.54
C LYS A 323 12.29 3.45 -23.42
N GLY A 324 12.78 2.23 -23.18
CA GLY A 324 12.33 1.38 -22.08
C GLY A 324 12.22 -0.10 -22.45
N PRO A 325 11.67 -0.94 -21.56
CA PRO A 325 11.30 -0.62 -20.18
C PRO A 325 12.53 -0.34 -19.30
N ARG A 326 12.37 0.55 -18.30
CA ARG A 326 13.31 0.72 -17.19
C ARG A 326 12.62 0.36 -15.88
N LYS A 327 13.31 -0.42 -15.05
CA LYS A 327 12.84 -0.76 -13.71
C LYS A 327 12.89 0.45 -12.78
N PHE A 328 11.74 0.88 -12.28
CA PHE A 328 11.65 1.95 -11.27
C PHE A 328 11.41 1.41 -9.85
N VAL A 329 10.81 0.22 -9.74
CA VAL A 329 10.65 -0.49 -8.45
C VAL A 329 11.97 -1.18 -8.09
N ARG A 330 12.88 -0.41 -7.48
CA ARG A 330 14.20 -0.86 -7.04
C ARG A 330 14.23 -1.09 -5.53
N ILE A 331 13.67 -2.22 -5.08
CA ILE A 331 13.68 -2.66 -3.67
C ILE A 331 14.42 -4.00 -3.57
N PRO A 332 15.34 -4.20 -2.61
CA PRO A 332 15.94 -5.51 -2.34
C PRO A 332 14.88 -6.55 -2.01
N THR A 333 14.97 -7.75 -2.59
CA THR A 333 13.90 -8.75 -2.59
C THR A 333 13.56 -9.35 -1.22
N ASP A 334 14.45 -9.19 -0.24
CA ASP A 334 14.40 -9.71 1.13
C ASP A 334 14.00 -8.65 2.17
N MET A 335 13.54 -7.48 1.73
CA MET A 335 13.16 -6.38 2.62
C MET A 335 11.70 -6.51 3.10
N TYR A 336 11.51 -6.65 4.41
CA TYR A 336 10.20 -6.72 5.10
C TYR A 336 9.92 -5.48 5.97
N GLY A 337 10.43 -4.32 5.52
CA GLY A 337 10.43 -3.06 6.25
C GLY A 337 11.80 -2.37 6.11
N PRO A 338 11.88 -1.02 6.07
CA PRO A 338 10.76 -0.08 6.03
C PRO A 338 10.08 -0.01 4.66
N VAL A 339 10.63 -0.69 3.63
CA VAL A 339 10.06 -0.73 2.28
C VAL A 339 9.85 -2.18 1.86
N PHE A 340 8.63 -2.68 2.01
CA PHE A 340 8.28 -4.08 1.77
C PHE A 340 8.46 -4.47 0.30
N ALA A 341 9.33 -5.44 -0.01
CA ALA A 341 9.81 -5.65 -1.38
C ALA A 341 8.79 -6.27 -2.34
N SER A 342 7.79 -6.93 -1.80
CA SER A 342 7.38 -8.16 -2.44
C SER A 342 6.03 -8.03 -3.16
N HIS A 343 5.18 -7.07 -2.81
CA HIS A 343 4.02 -6.62 -3.60
C HIS A 343 4.05 -5.11 -3.78
N ASN A 344 4.14 -4.66 -5.04
CA ASN A 344 4.28 -3.25 -5.43
C ASN A 344 3.22 -2.92 -6.46
N HIS A 345 2.43 -1.87 -6.21
CA HIS A 345 1.24 -1.62 -7.02
C HIS A 345 0.70 -0.19 -6.92
N ASN A 346 -0.20 0.16 -7.83
CA ASN A 346 -0.89 1.46 -7.89
C ASN A 346 0.07 2.67 -7.88
N PRO A 347 0.96 2.79 -8.88
CA PRO A 347 1.91 3.88 -8.97
C PRO A 347 1.22 5.21 -9.29
N GLY A 348 1.77 6.30 -8.75
CA GLY A 348 1.58 7.67 -9.20
C GLY A 348 2.93 8.23 -9.69
N LEU A 349 2.89 9.06 -10.72
CA LEU A 349 4.06 9.63 -11.38
C LEU A 349 3.86 11.13 -11.60
N VAL A 350 4.94 11.90 -11.46
CA VAL A 350 4.94 13.33 -11.78
C VAL A 350 6.27 13.75 -12.39
N VAL A 351 6.21 14.72 -13.29
CA VAL A 351 7.39 15.45 -13.77
C VAL A 351 7.61 16.65 -12.85
N CYS A 352 8.76 16.68 -12.18
CA CYS A 352 9.15 17.77 -11.31
C CYS A 352 9.56 19.01 -12.15
N PRO A 353 9.42 20.23 -11.61
CA PRO A 353 9.83 21.46 -12.30
C PRO A 353 11.29 21.48 -12.78
N ASN A 354 12.20 20.77 -12.11
CA ASN A 354 13.60 20.63 -12.50
C ASN A 354 13.86 19.59 -13.62
N GLY A 355 12.84 18.86 -14.05
CA GLY A 355 12.91 17.80 -15.07
C GLY A 355 13.16 16.39 -14.54
N ASP A 356 13.27 16.21 -13.21
CA ASP A 356 13.26 14.89 -12.62
C ASP A 356 11.87 14.24 -12.77
N LEU A 357 11.83 12.91 -12.73
CA LEU A 357 10.59 12.19 -12.46
C LEU A 357 10.56 11.73 -11.02
N LEU A 358 9.41 11.89 -10.37
CA LEU A 358 9.15 11.37 -9.04
C LEU A 358 7.99 10.37 -9.11
N ALA A 359 8.23 9.17 -8.61
CA ALA A 359 7.24 8.10 -8.55
C ALA A 359 6.98 7.68 -7.10
N ALA A 360 5.72 7.35 -6.79
CA ALA A 360 5.31 6.79 -5.52
C ALA A 360 4.28 5.66 -5.75
N TRP A 361 4.30 4.61 -4.94
CA TRP A 361 3.40 3.45 -5.07
C TRP A 361 3.24 2.78 -3.71
N PHE A 362 2.18 1.98 -3.52
CA PHE A 362 2.10 1.20 -2.28
C PHE A 362 2.93 -0.08 -2.38
N SER A 363 3.58 -0.42 -1.29
CA SER A 363 4.49 -1.54 -1.10
C SER A 363 4.06 -2.32 0.12
N THR A 364 3.88 -3.64 0.01
CA THR A 364 3.37 -4.48 1.10
C THR A 364 3.87 -5.90 0.96
N VAL A 365 3.78 -6.67 2.05
CA VAL A 365 3.87 -8.14 2.00
C VAL A 365 2.53 -8.71 1.56
N THR A 366 1.44 -8.20 2.13
CA THR A 366 0.07 -8.65 1.88
C THR A 366 -0.90 -7.47 1.82
N GLU A 367 -1.55 -7.28 0.66
CA GLU A 367 -2.42 -6.13 0.36
C GLU A 367 -3.63 -5.94 1.32
N GLY A 368 -3.93 -6.94 2.15
CA GLY A 368 -5.07 -6.95 3.08
C GLY A 368 -4.74 -6.81 4.58
N ASN A 369 -3.50 -6.52 4.95
CA ASN A 369 -3.10 -6.35 6.36
C ASN A 369 -2.67 -4.89 6.64
N ARG A 370 -2.10 -4.66 7.84
CA ARG A 370 -1.68 -3.33 8.31
C ARG A 370 -0.22 -3.00 7.96
N GLU A 371 0.55 -3.96 7.43
CA GLU A 371 1.88 -3.71 6.90
C GLU A 371 1.77 -3.21 5.46
N MET A 372 1.77 -1.91 5.30
CA MET A 372 1.86 -1.29 3.99
C MET A 372 2.57 0.04 4.15
N VAL A 373 3.24 0.45 3.09
CA VAL A 373 3.94 1.73 3.03
C VAL A 373 3.76 2.31 1.65
N ILE A 374 3.78 3.63 1.53
CA ILE A 374 4.00 4.25 0.23
C ILE A 374 5.51 4.34 0.03
N ALA A 375 6.03 3.55 -0.90
CA ALA A 375 7.39 3.64 -1.39
C ALA A 375 7.52 4.74 -2.44
N GLY A 376 8.73 5.25 -2.64
CA GLY A 376 9.01 6.22 -3.68
C GLY A 376 10.43 6.13 -4.23
N SER A 377 10.59 6.57 -5.47
CA SER A 377 11.88 6.67 -6.15
C SER A 377 11.86 7.86 -7.11
N ARG A 378 13.05 8.33 -7.47
CA ARG A 378 13.26 9.46 -8.38
C ARG A 378 14.15 9.04 -9.53
N LEU A 379 13.78 9.43 -10.75
CA LEU A 379 14.68 9.43 -11.90
C LEU A 379 15.25 10.82 -12.03
N ARG A 380 16.56 10.96 -11.83
CA ARG A 380 17.25 12.24 -11.96
C ARG A 380 17.33 12.60 -13.44
N ARG A 381 17.12 13.88 -13.77
CA ARG A 381 17.20 14.36 -15.15
C ARG A 381 18.56 14.00 -15.77
N GLY A 382 18.53 13.32 -16.90
CA GLY A 382 19.74 12.90 -17.64
C GLY A 382 20.30 11.54 -17.22
N GLU A 383 19.78 10.93 -16.16
CA GLU A 383 20.17 9.58 -15.75
C GLU A 383 19.34 8.50 -16.44
N ASP A 384 19.94 7.30 -16.57
CA ASP A 384 19.29 6.14 -17.18
C ASP A 384 18.63 5.20 -16.16
N HIS A 385 18.87 5.41 -14.88
CA HIS A 385 18.38 4.54 -13.81
C HIS A 385 17.68 5.32 -12.71
N TRP A 386 16.59 4.77 -12.20
CA TRP A 386 15.90 5.28 -11.03
C TRP A 386 16.75 5.09 -9.78
N ASP A 387 16.62 5.99 -8.80
CA ASP A 387 17.18 5.81 -7.47
C ASP A 387 16.68 4.48 -6.84
N GLN A 388 17.44 3.93 -5.89
CA GLN A 388 16.90 2.87 -5.04
C GLN A 388 15.68 3.42 -4.28
N ALA A 389 14.60 2.65 -4.23
CA ALA A 389 13.38 3.08 -3.56
C ALA A 389 13.61 3.26 -2.05
N SER A 390 12.92 4.24 -1.46
CA SER A 390 12.87 4.48 -0.03
C SER A 390 11.43 4.77 0.41
N GLN A 391 11.20 4.87 1.72
CA GLN A 391 9.89 5.23 2.25
C GLN A 391 9.53 6.65 1.77
N PHE A 392 8.34 6.82 1.20
CA PHE A 392 7.80 8.10 0.73
C PHE A 392 6.75 8.66 1.70
N PHE A 393 5.93 7.78 2.25
CA PHE A 393 4.99 8.07 3.32
C PHE A 393 4.57 6.77 4.01
N ASP A 394 4.42 6.83 5.32
CA ASP A 394 3.94 5.73 6.15
C ASP A 394 3.09 6.29 7.28
N ALA A 395 1.94 5.67 7.54
CA ALA A 395 1.22 5.78 8.79
C ALA A 395 1.21 4.40 9.44
N ALA A 396 2.31 4.06 10.12
CA ALA A 396 2.54 2.75 10.74
C ALA A 396 1.28 2.09 11.32
N ASP A 397 1.11 0.81 10.98
CA ASP A 397 -0.06 -0.02 11.27
C ASP A 397 -1.40 0.46 10.66
N ARG A 398 -1.34 1.25 9.58
CA ARG A 398 -2.51 1.59 8.76
C ARG A 398 -2.32 1.05 7.34
N ASN A 399 -3.42 1.04 6.59
CA ASN A 399 -3.43 0.66 5.19
C ASN A 399 -3.49 1.96 4.36
N GLU A 400 -2.34 2.40 3.84
CA GLU A 400 -2.20 3.48 2.87
C GLU A 400 -2.22 2.98 1.43
N SER A 401 -3.22 3.40 0.65
CA SER A 401 -3.33 2.99 -0.74
C SER A 401 -3.70 4.15 -1.64
N SER A 402 -3.78 3.88 -2.95
CA SER A 402 -4.34 4.84 -3.92
C SER A 402 -3.57 6.16 -3.98
N THR A 403 -2.24 6.06 -4.05
CA THR A 403 -1.35 7.23 -4.17
C THR A 403 -1.39 7.84 -5.57
N ARG A 404 -1.39 9.17 -5.63
CA ARG A 404 -1.32 9.97 -6.86
C ARG A 404 -0.41 11.17 -6.65
N LEU A 405 0.41 11.44 -7.67
CA LEU A 405 1.24 12.64 -7.76
C LEU A 405 0.74 13.47 -8.94
N TRP A 406 0.76 14.80 -8.80
CA TRP A 406 0.34 15.71 -9.85
C TRP A 406 1.06 17.05 -9.72
N ASN A 407 1.53 17.61 -10.84
CA ASN A 407 2.11 18.95 -10.91
C ASN A 407 1.04 19.89 -11.48
N ASP A 408 0.82 21.02 -10.82
CA ASP A 408 -0.21 21.98 -11.23
C ASP A 408 0.19 22.88 -12.42
N GLY A 409 1.40 22.69 -12.95
CA GLY A 409 1.99 23.49 -14.02
C GLY A 409 2.58 24.82 -13.56
N LYS A 410 2.52 25.12 -12.25
CA LYS A 410 3.02 26.36 -11.63
C LYS A 410 4.15 26.10 -10.63
N GLY A 411 4.72 24.90 -10.64
CA GLY A 411 5.81 24.51 -9.75
C GLY A 411 5.37 23.74 -8.51
N LYS A 412 4.06 23.58 -8.26
CA LYS A 412 3.54 22.90 -7.08
C LYS A 412 3.18 21.46 -7.38
N ILE A 413 3.73 20.55 -6.59
CA ILE A 413 3.45 19.11 -6.66
C ILE A 413 2.46 18.76 -5.56
N TYR A 414 1.40 18.04 -5.92
CA TYR A 414 0.39 17.49 -5.04
C TYR A 414 0.62 15.99 -4.85
N HIS A 415 0.52 15.52 -3.61
CA HIS A 415 0.47 14.10 -3.25
C HIS A 415 -0.86 13.81 -2.56
N LEU A 416 -1.68 12.98 -3.20
CA LEU A 416 -2.94 12.49 -2.65
C LEU A 416 -2.77 11.01 -2.31
N THR A 417 -3.26 10.59 -1.15
CA THR A 417 -3.27 9.18 -0.75
C THR A 417 -4.47 8.88 0.14
N SER A 418 -4.86 7.62 0.19
CA SER A 418 -5.89 7.14 1.10
C SER A 418 -5.24 6.54 2.33
N VAL A 419 -5.72 6.87 3.52
CA VAL A 419 -5.22 6.33 4.79
C VAL A 419 -6.38 5.71 5.54
N SER A 420 -6.30 4.41 5.80
CA SER A 420 -7.29 3.70 6.60
C SER A 420 -7.04 3.89 8.10
N PHE A 421 -7.96 3.39 8.93
CA PHE A 421 -7.74 3.26 10.37
C PHE A 421 -7.12 1.89 10.75
N ALA A 422 -7.14 0.89 9.86
CA ALA A 422 -6.71 -0.49 10.09
C ALA A 422 -6.57 -1.27 8.76
N ALA A 423 -6.53 -2.60 8.75
CA ALA A 423 -6.46 -3.45 7.56
C ALA A 423 -7.72 -3.40 6.61
N ALA A 424 -8.63 -2.44 6.77
CA ALA A 424 -9.93 -2.39 6.08
C ALA A 424 -10.03 -1.25 5.04
N SER A 425 -10.92 -1.42 4.06
CA SER A 425 -11.17 -0.51 2.91
C SER A 425 -11.85 0.84 3.25
N ARG A 426 -12.01 1.14 4.54
CA ARG A 426 -12.55 2.41 5.04
C ARG A 426 -11.41 3.38 5.26
N CYS A 427 -11.18 4.23 4.27
CA CYS A 427 -10.08 5.19 4.26
C CYS A 427 -10.60 6.62 4.21
N ALA A 428 -9.84 7.53 4.80
CA ALA A 428 -9.93 8.96 4.51
C ALA A 428 -8.97 9.31 3.37
N VAL A 429 -9.24 10.38 2.63
CA VAL A 429 -8.33 10.88 1.59
C VAL A 429 -7.63 12.13 2.09
N ALA A 430 -6.30 12.11 2.05
CA ALA A 430 -5.46 13.21 2.50
C ALA A 430 -4.58 13.74 1.35
N VAL A 431 -4.29 15.03 1.39
CA VAL A 431 -3.43 15.71 0.44
C VAL A 431 -2.32 16.47 1.16
N ARG A 432 -1.12 16.48 0.56
CA ARG A 432 -0.01 17.37 0.92
C ARG A 432 0.62 17.93 -0.36
N THR A 433 1.38 19.02 -0.23
CA THR A 433 2.02 19.69 -1.38
C THR A 433 3.51 19.92 -1.17
N SER A 434 4.27 20.03 -2.26
CA SER A 434 5.68 20.41 -2.29
C SER A 434 5.89 21.52 -3.31
N GLU A 435 6.78 22.46 -3.00
CA GLU A 435 7.15 23.60 -3.86
C GLU A 435 8.66 23.60 -4.20
N ASP A 436 9.38 22.53 -3.82
CA ASP A 436 10.83 22.37 -3.96
C ASP A 436 11.17 21.03 -4.62
N ASN A 437 10.48 20.77 -5.73
CA ASN A 437 10.67 19.57 -6.56
C ASN A 437 10.42 18.26 -5.80
N GLY A 438 9.63 18.24 -4.73
CA GLY A 438 9.31 17.03 -3.96
C GLY A 438 10.29 16.74 -2.82
N VAL A 439 11.14 17.70 -2.41
CA VAL A 439 12.08 17.53 -1.29
C VAL A 439 11.37 17.70 0.04
N THR A 440 10.70 18.83 0.27
CA THR A 440 9.90 19.06 1.47
C THR A 440 8.42 19.05 1.13
N TRP A 441 7.61 18.66 2.12
CA TRP A 441 6.17 18.54 1.95
C TRP A 441 5.45 19.26 3.09
N SER A 442 4.32 19.89 2.76
CA SER A 442 3.39 20.39 3.76
C SER A 442 2.87 19.26 4.66
N GLY A 443 2.32 19.62 5.81
CA GLY A 443 1.47 18.69 6.57
C GLY A 443 0.27 18.23 5.73
N PHE A 444 -0.21 17.01 6.02
CA PHE A 444 -1.42 16.49 5.37
C PHE A 444 -2.67 17.24 5.81
N ARG A 445 -3.58 17.42 4.85
CA ARG A 445 -4.95 17.88 5.10
C ARG A 445 -5.94 16.88 4.51
N PHE A 446 -6.98 16.55 5.27
CA PHE A 446 -8.06 15.73 4.76
C PHE A 446 -8.90 16.50 3.74
N ILE A 447 -9.15 15.87 2.59
CA ILE A 447 -10.03 16.40 1.55
C ILE A 447 -11.39 15.69 1.52
N LEU A 448 -11.43 14.45 2.04
CA LEU A 448 -12.65 13.70 2.31
C LEU A 448 -12.57 13.15 3.74
N PRO A 449 -13.06 13.90 4.73
CA PRO A 449 -13.07 13.47 6.12
C PRO A 449 -14.28 12.59 6.37
N GLU A 450 -14.19 11.30 6.08
CA GLU A 450 -15.14 10.27 6.55
C GLU A 450 -14.61 8.89 6.15
N PHE A 451 -14.32 8.02 7.11
CA PHE A 451 -13.91 6.62 6.87
C PHE A 451 -15.11 5.76 6.40
N THR A 452 -15.90 6.26 5.46
CA THR A 452 -17.16 5.65 4.98
C THR A 452 -16.94 4.66 3.83
N GLY A 453 -15.70 4.50 3.35
CA GLY A 453 -15.29 3.48 2.39
C GLY A 453 -15.17 3.96 0.95
N GLY A 454 -14.16 3.42 0.22
CA GLY A 454 -13.96 3.54 -1.22
C GLY A 454 -14.08 4.96 -1.81
N GLN A 455 -13.16 5.85 -1.48
CA GLN A 455 -13.03 7.15 -2.17
C GLN A 455 -11.58 7.44 -2.58
N GLY A 456 -10.73 6.42 -2.59
CA GLY A 456 -9.32 6.61 -2.89
C GLY A 456 -9.08 7.05 -4.33
N PRO A 457 -8.10 7.93 -4.58
CA PRO A 457 -7.73 8.35 -5.93
C PRO A 457 -7.36 7.15 -6.82
N SER A 458 -8.09 6.98 -7.91
CA SER A 458 -7.94 5.83 -8.81
C SER A 458 -7.45 6.21 -10.20
N GLY A 459 -7.85 7.37 -10.71
CA GLY A 459 -7.51 7.80 -12.06
C GLY A 459 -6.65 9.05 -12.11
N SER A 460 -6.74 9.74 -13.25
CA SER A 460 -6.02 10.97 -13.56
C SER A 460 -6.41 12.11 -12.60
N ILE A 461 -5.42 12.94 -12.26
CA ILE A 461 -5.63 14.27 -11.69
C ILE A 461 -5.32 15.26 -12.81
N PHE A 462 -6.21 16.21 -13.06
CA PHE A 462 -5.99 17.24 -14.07
C PHE A 462 -6.73 18.52 -13.75
N ARG A 463 -6.32 19.61 -14.41
CA ARG A 463 -7.01 20.90 -14.35
C ARG A 463 -8.01 21.00 -15.50
N MET A 464 -9.22 21.41 -15.18
CA MET A 464 -10.30 21.65 -16.14
C MET A 464 -10.17 23.04 -16.79
N LEU A 465 -10.88 23.25 -17.90
CA LEU A 465 -10.90 24.50 -18.67
C LEU A 465 -11.35 25.71 -17.83
N ASP A 466 -12.20 25.51 -16.81
CA ASP A 466 -12.64 26.56 -15.89
C ASP A 466 -11.65 26.82 -14.74
N GLY A 467 -10.48 26.18 -14.76
CA GLY A 467 -9.44 26.26 -13.73
C GLY A 467 -9.61 25.29 -12.56
N SER A 468 -10.75 24.60 -12.45
CA SER A 468 -11.02 23.63 -11.38
C SER A 468 -10.03 22.46 -11.42
N ILE A 469 -9.67 21.93 -10.26
CA ILE A 469 -8.88 20.69 -10.16
C ILE A 469 -9.85 19.51 -10.04
N THR A 470 -9.55 18.42 -10.73
CA THR A 470 -10.34 17.18 -10.62
C THR A 470 -9.49 15.95 -10.41
N TYR A 471 -10.04 14.95 -9.72
CA TYR A 471 -9.51 13.58 -9.71
C TYR A 471 -10.62 12.55 -9.83
N VAL A 472 -10.27 11.32 -10.20
CA VAL A 472 -11.19 10.18 -10.25
C VAL A 472 -10.98 9.29 -9.03
N SER A 473 -12.07 8.88 -8.35
CA SER A 473 -12.06 7.88 -7.25
C SER A 473 -12.90 6.66 -7.57
N ASP A 474 -12.76 5.59 -6.78
CA ASP A 474 -13.59 4.37 -6.91
C ASP A 474 -14.40 4.05 -5.66
N TYR A 475 -15.70 3.82 -5.85
CA TYR A 475 -16.62 3.25 -4.85
C TYR A 475 -17.44 2.10 -5.46
N ARG A 476 -18.68 2.40 -5.89
CA ARG A 476 -19.61 1.54 -6.65
C ARG A 476 -19.66 2.01 -8.11
N GLY A 477 -18.48 2.08 -8.73
CA GLY A 477 -18.21 2.81 -9.95
C GLY A 477 -17.12 3.87 -9.73
N SER A 478 -16.70 4.54 -10.81
CA SER A 478 -15.74 5.64 -10.72
C SER A 478 -16.45 7.00 -10.65
N THR A 479 -15.95 7.91 -9.83
CA THR A 479 -16.56 9.23 -9.58
C THR A 479 -15.55 10.35 -9.85
N LEU A 480 -15.97 11.44 -10.49
CA LEU A 480 -15.19 12.68 -10.55
C LEU A 480 -15.36 13.49 -9.26
N TRP A 481 -14.26 13.98 -8.70
CA TRP A 481 -14.27 14.95 -7.61
C TRP A 481 -13.74 16.27 -8.11
N ILE A 482 -14.42 17.37 -7.82
CA ILE A 482 -14.11 18.70 -8.36
C ILE A 482 -13.81 19.66 -7.22
N SER A 483 -12.70 20.40 -7.33
CA SER A 483 -12.36 21.52 -6.46
C SER A 483 -12.22 22.81 -7.25
N ARG A 484 -12.84 23.88 -6.76
CA ARG A 484 -12.82 25.23 -7.37
C ARG A 484 -12.00 26.24 -6.57
N ASP A 485 -11.36 25.79 -5.49
CA ASP A 485 -10.61 26.60 -4.54
C ASP A 485 -9.22 25.99 -4.28
N GLU A 486 -8.53 25.61 -5.37
CA GLU A 486 -7.16 25.07 -5.38
C GLU A 486 -6.97 23.84 -4.48
N GLY A 487 -7.99 22.97 -4.44
CA GLY A 487 -7.97 21.69 -3.72
C GLY A 487 -8.44 21.80 -2.27
N LEU A 488 -8.91 22.97 -1.80
CA LEU A 488 -9.35 23.16 -0.41
C LEU A 488 -10.66 22.40 -0.12
N ARG A 489 -11.67 22.56 -0.97
CA ARG A 489 -12.97 21.88 -0.86
C ARG A 489 -13.24 21.08 -2.11
N TRP A 490 -13.87 19.92 -1.92
CA TRP A 490 -14.18 18.99 -2.99
C TRP A 490 -15.67 18.68 -3.03
N ARG A 491 -16.22 18.70 -4.24
CA ARG A 491 -17.61 18.36 -4.51
C ARG A 491 -17.65 17.12 -5.38
N LYS A 492 -18.52 16.18 -5.02
CA LYS A 492 -18.90 15.04 -5.84
C LYS A 492 -20.14 15.41 -6.68
N PRO A 493 -20.07 15.36 -8.03
CA PRO A 493 -21.24 15.39 -8.92
C PRO A 493 -22.15 14.18 -8.71
N LEU A 494 -23.39 14.25 -9.20
CA LEU A 494 -24.39 13.20 -9.00
C LEU A 494 -24.11 11.90 -9.79
N GLY A 495 -23.53 12.01 -10.98
CA GLY A 495 -23.29 10.88 -11.88
C GLY A 495 -22.04 10.06 -11.56
N ASN A 496 -21.94 8.88 -12.15
CA ASN A 496 -20.76 8.01 -12.07
C ASN A 496 -20.28 7.62 -13.48
N ILE A 497 -18.99 7.47 -13.63
CA ILE A 497 -18.37 6.83 -14.80
C ILE A 497 -18.71 5.33 -14.74
N ALA A 498 -19.08 4.74 -15.86
CA ALA A 498 -19.34 3.30 -15.95
C ALA A 498 -18.05 2.49 -15.74
N GLY A 499 -18.10 1.50 -14.84
CA GLY A 499 -16.93 0.72 -14.42
C GLY A 499 -16.18 1.34 -13.24
N ILE A 500 -15.09 0.70 -12.82
CA ILE A 500 -14.18 1.15 -11.74
C ILE A 500 -12.80 1.48 -12.30
N HIS A 501 -11.91 2.07 -11.49
CA HIS A 501 -10.55 2.45 -11.89
C HIS A 501 -10.49 3.28 -13.17
N GLY A 502 -11.45 4.18 -13.33
CA GLY A 502 -11.63 4.92 -14.57
C GLY A 502 -10.53 5.94 -14.85
N GLY A 503 -10.22 6.13 -16.12
CA GLY A 503 -9.44 7.25 -16.62
C GLY A 503 -10.36 8.27 -17.26
N ALA A 504 -10.12 9.56 -17.00
CA ALA A 504 -10.95 10.66 -17.51
C ALA A 504 -10.08 11.80 -18.03
N ALA A 505 -10.58 12.52 -19.03
CA ALA A 505 -9.97 13.72 -19.60
C ALA A 505 -11.05 14.68 -20.10
N GLN A 506 -10.80 16.00 -20.01
CA GLN A 506 -11.66 17.01 -20.59
C GLN A 506 -11.23 17.36 -22.01
N LEU A 507 -12.20 17.43 -22.93
CA LEU A 507 -12.04 17.84 -24.31
C LEU A 507 -12.05 19.37 -24.43
N LYS A 508 -11.51 19.89 -25.53
CA LYS A 508 -11.47 21.34 -25.82
C LYS A 508 -12.86 21.98 -25.90
N ASP A 509 -13.90 21.20 -26.21
CA ASP A 509 -15.29 21.64 -26.24
C ASP A 509 -16.01 21.57 -24.87
N GLY A 510 -15.27 21.27 -23.81
CA GLY A 510 -15.77 21.22 -22.43
C GLY A 510 -16.33 19.87 -21.99
N ARG A 511 -16.58 18.93 -22.93
CA ARG A 511 -17.06 17.59 -22.58
C ARG A 511 -16.00 16.80 -21.82
N VAL A 512 -16.42 15.97 -20.89
CA VAL A 512 -15.53 15.02 -20.20
C VAL A 512 -15.76 13.63 -20.79
N VAL A 513 -14.68 12.97 -21.19
CA VAL A 513 -14.71 11.57 -21.65
C VAL A 513 -13.98 10.70 -20.65
N ALA A 514 -14.51 9.50 -20.40
CA ALA A 514 -13.95 8.55 -19.47
C ALA A 514 -14.15 7.09 -19.94
N PHE A 515 -13.29 6.20 -19.45
CA PHE A 515 -13.39 4.75 -19.64
C PHE A 515 -13.23 4.07 -18.29
N GLY A 516 -13.84 2.89 -18.09
CA GLY A 516 -13.78 2.17 -16.82
C GLY A 516 -13.64 0.66 -16.96
N ARG A 517 -13.02 0.04 -15.95
CA ARG A 517 -12.77 -1.40 -15.84
C ARG A 517 -13.99 -2.16 -15.30
N GLY A 518 -14.12 -3.44 -15.68
CA GLY A 518 -14.98 -4.41 -15.00
C GLY A 518 -16.45 -4.40 -15.40
N GLY A 519 -16.85 -3.51 -16.32
CA GLY A 519 -18.12 -3.57 -17.03
C GLY A 519 -17.91 -3.74 -18.53
N GLU A 520 -18.98 -3.96 -19.28
CA GLU A 520 -18.98 -4.00 -20.74
C GLU A 520 -20.27 -3.43 -21.32
N ILE A 521 -20.18 -2.84 -22.51
CA ILE A 521 -21.32 -2.43 -23.33
C ILE A 521 -21.06 -3.01 -24.71
N ASN A 522 -21.94 -3.90 -25.18
CA ASN A 522 -21.77 -4.66 -26.43
C ASN A 522 -20.42 -5.40 -26.50
N GLY A 523 -19.97 -6.00 -25.39
CA GLY A 523 -18.70 -6.74 -25.30
C GLY A 523 -17.44 -5.86 -25.25
N MET A 524 -17.59 -4.53 -25.22
CA MET A 524 -16.48 -3.59 -25.21
C MET A 524 -16.41 -2.81 -23.89
N MET A 525 -15.23 -2.31 -23.54
CA MET A 525 -15.02 -1.47 -22.37
C MET A 525 -15.98 -0.26 -22.40
N PRO A 526 -16.69 0.07 -21.31
CA PRO A 526 -17.61 1.19 -21.26
C PRO A 526 -16.89 2.52 -21.50
N LYS A 527 -17.41 3.30 -22.43
CA LYS A 527 -17.09 4.72 -22.62
C LYS A 527 -18.20 5.56 -21.98
N SER A 528 -17.82 6.55 -21.20
CA SER A 528 -18.73 7.52 -20.57
C SER A 528 -18.41 8.92 -21.09
N VAL A 529 -19.42 9.69 -21.51
CA VAL A 529 -19.27 11.09 -21.92
C VAL A 529 -20.21 11.97 -21.11
N SER A 530 -19.71 13.07 -20.55
CA SER A 530 -20.51 14.06 -19.83
C SER A 530 -20.37 15.43 -20.46
N THR A 531 -21.50 16.14 -20.60
CA THR A 531 -21.57 17.53 -21.08
C THR A 531 -21.74 18.54 -19.94
N ASN A 532 -21.90 18.08 -18.71
CA ASN A 532 -22.20 18.89 -17.52
C ASN A 532 -21.29 18.53 -16.33
N LEU A 533 -20.01 18.25 -16.62
CA LEU A 533 -18.96 18.01 -15.62
C LEU A 533 -19.28 16.88 -14.62
N GLY A 534 -19.91 15.81 -15.11
CA GLY A 534 -20.14 14.58 -14.36
C GLY A 534 -21.48 14.51 -13.63
N GLU A 535 -22.37 15.50 -13.76
CA GLU A 535 -23.73 15.38 -13.20
C GLU A 535 -24.53 14.27 -13.89
N THR A 536 -24.41 14.17 -15.21
CA THR A 536 -24.98 13.07 -16.01
C THR A 536 -23.96 12.54 -17.02
N TRP A 537 -24.15 11.29 -17.44
CA TRP A 537 -23.27 10.58 -18.35
C TRP A 537 -24.07 9.84 -19.42
N ASP A 538 -23.62 9.95 -20.66
CA ASP A 538 -24.03 9.08 -21.76
C ASP A 538 -23.03 7.93 -21.88
N TYR A 539 -23.53 6.69 -21.95
CA TYR A 539 -22.70 5.50 -22.02
C TYR A 539 -22.76 4.85 -23.40
N SER A 540 -21.62 4.42 -23.91
CA SER A 540 -21.52 3.68 -25.17
C SER A 540 -20.43 2.62 -25.11
N ALA A 541 -20.45 1.69 -26.06
CA ALA A 541 -19.29 0.83 -26.33
C ALA A 541 -18.08 1.69 -26.75
N SER A 542 -16.88 1.26 -26.36
CA SER A 542 -15.61 1.79 -26.89
C SER A 542 -15.04 0.89 -27.98
N ASP A 543 -13.89 1.28 -28.53
CA ASP A 543 -13.09 0.46 -29.46
C ASP A 543 -12.19 -0.55 -28.75
N PHE A 544 -12.23 -0.61 -27.41
CA PHE A 544 -11.29 -1.37 -26.59
C PHE A 544 -11.99 -2.51 -25.86
N PRO A 545 -11.38 -3.71 -25.78
CA PRO A 545 -11.93 -4.81 -25.01
C PRO A 545 -11.92 -4.48 -23.50
N PRO A 546 -12.85 -5.05 -22.72
CA PRO A 546 -12.87 -4.86 -21.28
C PRO A 546 -11.60 -5.42 -20.62
N ILE A 547 -11.18 -4.80 -19.52
CA ILE A 547 -10.06 -5.24 -18.68
C ILE A 547 -10.57 -5.73 -17.31
N GLY A 548 -9.77 -6.54 -16.63
CA GLY A 548 -10.13 -7.22 -15.37
C GLY A 548 -9.27 -6.84 -14.17
N GLY A 549 -9.34 -7.65 -13.12
CA GLY A 549 -8.51 -7.46 -11.91
C GLY A 549 -7.01 -7.40 -12.23
N GLN A 550 -6.26 -6.57 -11.49
CA GLN A 550 -4.83 -6.29 -11.70
C GLN A 550 -4.49 -5.52 -13.00
N GLN A 551 -5.49 -5.03 -13.72
CA GLN A 551 -5.32 -4.13 -14.85
C GLN A 551 -6.00 -2.79 -14.55
N ARG A 552 -5.41 -1.70 -15.04
CA ARG A 552 -5.97 -0.34 -15.04
C ARG A 552 -5.59 0.34 -16.36
N LEU A 553 -6.38 1.30 -16.80
CA LEU A 553 -6.10 2.14 -17.97
C LEU A 553 -5.59 3.53 -17.56
N VAL A 554 -4.97 4.22 -18.50
CA VAL A 554 -4.68 5.66 -18.43
C VAL A 554 -5.38 6.36 -19.58
N LEU A 555 -5.96 7.54 -19.29
CA LEU A 555 -6.45 8.47 -20.28
C LEU A 555 -5.88 9.86 -19.97
N LEU A 556 -5.24 10.47 -20.97
CA LEU A 556 -4.61 11.78 -20.86
C LEU A 556 -4.92 12.63 -22.10
N LYS A 557 -5.10 13.93 -21.91
CA LYS A 557 -5.11 14.90 -23.01
C LYS A 557 -3.67 15.34 -23.23
N LEU A 558 -3.10 15.06 -24.39
CA LEU A 558 -1.75 15.49 -24.73
C LEU A 558 -1.74 16.99 -25.05
N GLU A 559 -0.60 17.65 -24.80
CA GLU A 559 -0.37 19.07 -25.06
C GLU A 559 -0.55 19.41 -26.55
N GLU A 560 -0.14 18.51 -27.45
CA GLU A 560 -0.34 18.63 -28.90
C GLU A 560 -1.83 18.61 -29.28
N GLY A 561 -2.70 18.14 -28.38
CA GLY A 561 -4.14 18.16 -28.52
C GLY A 561 -4.84 16.80 -28.68
N PRO A 562 -4.24 15.71 -29.16
CA PRO A 562 -4.91 14.41 -29.18
C PRO A 562 -5.19 13.83 -27.77
N LEU A 563 -6.08 12.85 -27.69
CA LEU A 563 -6.19 12.00 -26.51
C LEU A 563 -5.21 10.85 -26.63
N PHE A 564 -4.49 10.59 -25.54
CA PHE A 564 -3.69 9.39 -25.33
C PHE A 564 -4.45 8.41 -24.43
N PHE A 565 -4.49 7.15 -24.83
CA PHE A 565 -5.03 6.05 -24.05
C PHE A 565 -4.00 4.93 -23.96
N ALA A 566 -3.81 4.37 -22.77
CA ALA A 566 -3.03 3.15 -22.59
C ALA A 566 -3.83 2.17 -21.73
N SER A 567 -3.79 0.89 -22.10
CA SER A 567 -4.49 -0.17 -21.39
C SER A 567 -3.87 -1.53 -21.71
N PHE A 568 -4.42 -2.57 -21.11
CA PHE A 568 -4.10 -3.96 -21.40
C PHE A 568 -5.16 -4.60 -22.29
N THR A 569 -4.79 -5.64 -23.01
CA THR A 569 -5.73 -6.48 -23.77
C THR A 569 -5.37 -7.96 -23.69
N ASP A 570 -6.21 -8.73 -23.00
CA ASP A 570 -6.11 -10.20 -22.93
C ASP A 570 -6.80 -10.85 -24.12
N HIS A 571 -7.94 -10.28 -24.53
CA HIS A 571 -8.76 -10.74 -25.66
C HIS A 571 -8.18 -10.36 -27.03
N GLY A 572 -7.14 -9.53 -27.05
CA GLY A 572 -6.50 -9.03 -28.26
C GLY A 572 -7.04 -7.68 -28.72
N THR A 573 -6.18 -6.89 -29.35
CA THR A 573 -6.56 -5.64 -30.05
C THR A 573 -5.91 -5.64 -31.42
N GLU A 574 -6.67 -5.27 -32.45
CA GLU A 574 -6.15 -5.18 -33.81
C GLU A 574 -5.29 -3.93 -34.00
N ILE A 575 -4.11 -4.11 -34.59
CA ILE A 575 -3.26 -3.05 -35.11
C ILE A 575 -2.93 -3.30 -36.58
N THR A 576 -2.56 -2.25 -37.30
CA THR A 576 -1.98 -2.37 -38.65
C THR A 576 -0.49 -2.05 -38.56
N ASP A 577 0.37 -2.96 -39.00
CA ASP A 577 1.81 -2.75 -38.98
C ASP A 577 2.30 -1.96 -40.22
N ALA A 578 3.60 -1.63 -40.25
CA ALA A 578 4.22 -0.86 -41.33
C ALA A 578 4.15 -1.54 -42.72
N SER A 579 3.86 -2.84 -42.79
CA SER A 579 3.62 -3.56 -44.05
C SER A 579 2.17 -3.50 -44.52
N GLY A 580 1.27 -2.88 -43.74
CA GLY A 580 -0.17 -2.83 -43.99
C GLY A 580 -0.91 -4.08 -43.52
N VAL A 581 -0.23 -5.02 -42.86
CA VAL A 581 -0.85 -6.24 -42.36
C VAL A 581 -1.58 -5.96 -41.05
N ARG A 582 -2.84 -6.38 -40.98
CA ARG A 582 -3.62 -6.36 -39.75
C ARG A 582 -3.27 -7.55 -38.89
N ARG A 583 -2.98 -7.31 -37.61
CA ARG A 583 -2.66 -8.36 -36.63
C ARG A 583 -3.23 -8.04 -35.26
N THR A 584 -3.64 -9.08 -34.56
CA THR A 584 -4.01 -9.03 -33.14
C THR A 584 -2.75 -8.94 -32.28
N VAL A 585 -2.68 -7.94 -31.40
CA VAL A 585 -1.65 -7.84 -30.33
C VAL A 585 -2.25 -8.03 -28.96
N ARG A 586 -1.41 -8.40 -27.98
CA ARG A 586 -1.82 -8.70 -26.60
C ARG A 586 -0.93 -7.99 -25.58
N GLY A 587 -1.48 -7.73 -24.40
CA GLY A 587 -0.80 -7.02 -23.32
C GLY A 587 -0.93 -5.50 -23.43
N LEU A 588 0.08 -4.78 -22.99
CA LEU A 588 0.10 -3.32 -22.89
C LEU A 588 0.14 -2.71 -24.29
N PHE A 589 -0.87 -1.89 -24.57
CA PHE A 589 -0.95 -1.14 -25.81
C PHE A 589 -1.28 0.32 -25.52
N ALA A 590 -0.95 1.17 -26.48
CA ALA A 590 -1.29 2.58 -26.49
C ALA A 590 -2.13 2.90 -27.75
N ALA A 591 -2.96 3.93 -27.64
CA ALA A 591 -3.80 4.41 -28.71
C ALA A 591 -3.92 5.93 -28.67
N VAL A 592 -4.10 6.55 -29.84
CA VAL A 592 -4.28 7.99 -29.99
C VAL A 592 -5.57 8.29 -30.73
N SER A 593 -6.29 9.29 -30.25
CA SER A 593 -7.49 9.82 -30.89
C SER A 593 -7.40 11.33 -31.10
N GLU A 594 -7.56 11.76 -32.35
CA GLU A 594 -7.52 13.18 -32.73
C GLU A 594 -8.90 13.85 -32.66
N ASP A 595 -9.98 13.08 -32.58
CA ASP A 595 -11.38 13.55 -32.64
C ASP A 595 -12.11 13.46 -31.29
N GLY A 596 -11.36 13.43 -30.18
CA GLY A 596 -11.91 13.40 -28.83
C GLY A 596 -12.47 12.03 -28.42
N GLY A 597 -11.85 10.96 -28.94
CA GLY A 597 -12.16 9.58 -28.60
C GLY A 597 -13.32 8.99 -29.38
N ARG A 598 -13.75 9.61 -30.49
CA ARG A 598 -14.78 9.03 -31.39
C ARG A 598 -14.17 7.92 -32.24
N THR A 599 -12.94 8.12 -32.73
CA THR A 599 -12.15 7.10 -33.44
C THR A 599 -10.74 7.00 -32.86
N TRP A 600 -10.12 5.83 -33.01
CA TRP A 600 -8.75 5.54 -32.55
C TRP A 600 -7.91 4.98 -33.70
N PRO A 601 -7.53 5.82 -34.68
CA PRO A 601 -6.83 5.35 -35.88
C PRO A 601 -5.40 4.85 -35.60
N TYR A 602 -4.77 5.36 -34.55
CA TYR A 602 -3.42 4.96 -34.15
C TYR A 602 -3.51 4.04 -32.93
N LYS A 603 -3.08 2.79 -33.10
CA LYS A 603 -3.00 1.77 -32.04
C LYS A 603 -1.67 1.05 -32.20
N ARG A 604 -0.93 0.94 -31.10
CA ARG A 604 0.42 0.37 -31.09
C ARG A 604 0.64 -0.46 -29.83
N LEU A 605 1.37 -1.56 -29.97
CA LEU A 605 1.87 -2.31 -28.82
C LEU A 605 2.98 -1.51 -28.12
N VAL A 606 2.95 -1.43 -26.78
CA VAL A 606 4.03 -0.79 -26.02
C VAL A 606 5.19 -1.77 -25.89
N SER A 607 6.11 -1.70 -26.85
CA SER A 607 7.34 -2.49 -26.93
C SER A 607 8.40 -1.70 -27.69
N ASP A 608 9.67 -2.10 -27.61
CA ASP A 608 10.74 -1.50 -28.40
C ASP A 608 10.84 -2.07 -29.82
N ASP A 609 9.84 -2.83 -30.26
CA ASP A 609 9.80 -3.57 -31.53
C ASP A 609 11.03 -4.46 -31.79
N GLY A 610 11.77 -4.79 -30.74
CA GLY A 610 12.97 -5.61 -30.78
C GLY A 610 12.70 -7.11 -30.71
N PRO A 611 13.76 -7.93 -30.65
CA PRO A 611 13.64 -9.35 -30.39
C PRO A 611 13.03 -9.62 -29.00
N GLY A 612 12.36 -10.76 -28.86
CA GLY A 612 11.71 -11.16 -27.61
C GLY A 612 12.70 -11.25 -26.44
N ARG A 613 12.42 -10.55 -25.33
CA ARG A 613 13.22 -10.62 -24.09
C ARG A 613 12.35 -10.72 -22.84
N ALA A 614 12.93 -11.32 -21.79
CA ALA A 614 12.32 -11.39 -20.47
C ALA A 614 12.24 -10.01 -19.82
N VAL A 615 11.07 -9.65 -19.30
CA VAL A 615 10.83 -8.43 -18.53
C VAL A 615 9.99 -8.77 -17.29
N GLU A 616 10.19 -8.04 -16.19
CA GLU A 616 9.41 -8.19 -14.97
C GLU A 616 8.05 -7.47 -15.12
N SER A 617 6.98 -8.08 -14.64
CA SER A 617 5.64 -7.49 -14.59
C SER A 617 5.09 -7.53 -13.16
N THR A 618 3.85 -7.10 -12.97
CA THR A 618 3.19 -6.92 -11.66
C THR A 618 3.37 -8.12 -10.73
N ALA A 619 3.63 -7.83 -9.45
CA ALA A 619 4.00 -8.78 -8.41
C ALA A 619 5.30 -9.58 -8.71
N GLY A 620 6.09 -9.14 -9.69
CA GLY A 620 7.38 -9.68 -10.12
C GLY A 620 7.28 -10.82 -11.15
N GLY A 621 6.08 -11.21 -11.57
CA GLY A 621 5.91 -12.26 -12.58
C GLY A 621 6.53 -11.85 -13.91
N LEU A 622 7.25 -12.75 -14.57
CA LEU A 622 7.95 -12.44 -15.82
C LEU A 622 7.05 -12.59 -17.06
N PHE A 623 7.40 -11.93 -18.16
CA PHE A 623 6.82 -12.13 -19.49
C PHE A 623 7.86 -11.91 -20.60
N ILE A 624 7.59 -12.40 -21.81
CA ILE A 624 8.35 -12.02 -23.01
C ILE A 624 7.75 -10.75 -23.59
N MET A 625 8.52 -9.66 -23.58
CA MET A 625 8.23 -8.47 -24.37
C MET A 625 8.81 -8.64 -25.78
N SER A 626 7.99 -8.43 -26.82
CA SER A 626 8.38 -8.60 -28.23
C SER A 626 7.50 -7.76 -29.17
N GLN A 627 7.76 -7.81 -30.49
CA GLN A 627 6.87 -7.27 -31.54
C GLN A 627 5.43 -7.83 -31.53
N ARG A 628 5.14 -8.86 -30.71
CA ARG A 628 3.83 -9.52 -30.63
C ARG A 628 3.17 -9.32 -29.26
N ASN A 629 3.96 -9.05 -28.22
CA ASN A 629 3.52 -9.11 -26.83
C ASN A 629 4.08 -7.97 -25.99
N GLY A 630 3.18 -7.27 -25.30
CA GLY A 630 3.52 -6.26 -24.29
C GLY A 630 3.25 -6.78 -22.88
N GLU A 631 3.52 -5.93 -21.89
CA GLU A 631 3.26 -6.26 -20.49
C GLU A 631 1.78 -6.66 -20.28
N TYR A 632 1.50 -7.79 -19.64
CA TYR A 632 0.15 -8.35 -19.65
C TYR A 632 -0.77 -7.81 -18.54
N ARG A 633 -0.21 -7.24 -17.46
CA ARG A 633 -1.01 -6.67 -16.36
C ARG A 633 -0.23 -5.65 -15.55
N GLY A 634 -0.98 -4.72 -14.95
CA GLY A 634 -0.50 -3.82 -13.93
C GLY A 634 -1.42 -2.65 -13.71
N TYR A 635 -1.12 -1.89 -12.67
CA TYR A 635 -1.70 -0.57 -12.51
C TYR A 635 -0.73 0.43 -13.11
N MET A 636 -1.27 1.47 -13.70
CA MET A 636 -0.47 2.43 -14.46
C MET A 636 -0.79 3.88 -14.09
N SER A 637 0.19 4.73 -14.39
CA SER A 637 0.10 6.18 -14.36
C SER A 637 0.93 6.72 -15.52
N ALA A 638 0.46 7.78 -16.17
CA ALA A 638 1.25 8.47 -17.17
C ALA A 638 1.16 9.98 -17.00
N VAL A 639 2.23 10.65 -17.41
CA VAL A 639 2.35 12.10 -17.49
C VAL A 639 3.08 12.47 -18.77
N GLN A 640 2.74 13.61 -19.36
CA GLN A 640 3.52 14.19 -20.43
C GLN A 640 4.42 15.28 -19.84
N SER A 641 5.68 15.29 -20.24
CA SER A 641 6.63 16.34 -19.90
C SER A 641 6.54 17.48 -20.93
N PRO A 642 6.95 18.72 -20.58
CA PRO A 642 7.07 19.83 -21.53
C PRO A 642 7.96 19.56 -22.75
N THR A 643 8.86 18.57 -22.69
CA THR A 643 9.67 18.13 -23.83
C THR A 643 8.88 17.30 -24.84
N GLY A 644 7.57 17.10 -24.63
CA GLY A 644 6.69 16.28 -25.46
C GLY A 644 6.80 14.77 -25.21
N VAL A 645 7.69 14.34 -24.32
CA VAL A 645 7.83 12.93 -23.93
C VAL A 645 6.71 12.53 -22.98
N ILE A 646 6.01 11.44 -23.33
CA ILE A 646 5.04 10.75 -22.49
C ILE A 646 5.80 9.71 -21.67
N HIS A 647 5.71 9.85 -20.34
CA HIS A 647 6.22 8.88 -19.39
C HIS A 647 5.07 8.01 -18.90
N LEU A 648 5.17 6.70 -19.12
CA LEU A 648 4.20 5.70 -18.66
C LEU A 648 4.89 4.77 -17.67
N VAL A 649 4.38 4.69 -16.44
CA VAL A 649 4.78 3.65 -15.48
C VAL A 649 3.66 2.64 -15.29
N THR A 650 4.03 1.36 -15.20
CA THR A 650 3.19 0.27 -14.74
C THR A 650 3.54 -0.10 -13.31
N SER A 651 3.09 -1.24 -12.78
CA SER A 651 3.46 -1.64 -11.41
C SER A 651 4.95 -2.02 -11.25
N ARG A 652 5.72 -2.13 -12.34
CA ARG A 652 7.15 -2.48 -12.31
C ARG A 652 8.02 -1.65 -13.26
N GLU A 653 7.49 -1.32 -14.43
CA GLU A 653 8.27 -0.79 -15.54
C GLU A 653 7.94 0.66 -15.88
N HIS A 654 8.94 1.38 -16.40
CA HIS A 654 8.85 2.75 -16.91
C HIS A 654 9.18 2.78 -18.41
N TYR A 655 8.27 3.34 -19.21
CA TYR A 655 8.40 3.55 -20.64
C TYR A 655 8.36 5.06 -20.95
N GLU A 656 9.15 5.46 -21.93
CA GLU A 656 9.16 6.80 -22.52
C GLU A 656 8.87 6.70 -24.02
N PHE A 657 8.00 7.56 -24.53
CA PHE A 657 7.77 7.71 -25.96
C PHE A 657 7.08 9.04 -26.29
N ASN A 658 7.12 9.49 -27.53
CA ASN A 658 6.42 10.72 -27.96
C ASN A 658 5.21 10.41 -28.86
N LEU A 659 4.48 11.46 -29.25
CA LEU A 659 3.30 11.36 -30.11
C LEU A 659 3.63 10.75 -31.49
N GLU A 660 4.77 11.11 -32.08
CA GLU A 660 5.15 10.58 -33.40
C GLU A 660 5.37 9.07 -33.37
N TRP A 661 6.03 8.53 -32.33
CA TRP A 661 6.17 7.09 -32.18
C TRP A 661 4.82 6.36 -32.03
N LEU A 662 3.84 6.99 -31.38
CA LEU A 662 2.48 6.44 -31.25
C LEU A 662 1.72 6.44 -32.58
N LYS A 663 1.99 7.41 -33.46
CA LYS A 663 1.37 7.54 -34.78
C LYS A 663 2.06 6.67 -35.83
N GLU A 664 3.33 6.37 -35.65
CA GLU A 664 4.06 5.44 -36.50
C GLU A 664 3.45 4.03 -36.37
N PRO A 665 3.17 3.33 -37.50
CA PRO A 665 2.78 1.93 -37.45
C PRO A 665 3.85 1.07 -36.77
N SER A 666 3.45 0.06 -36.01
CA SER A 666 4.42 -0.92 -35.47
C SER A 666 5.26 -1.53 -36.58
N ALA A 667 6.51 -1.87 -36.26
CA ALA A 667 7.33 -2.62 -37.19
C ALA A 667 6.63 -3.92 -37.62
N ALA A 668 6.76 -4.27 -38.90
CA ALA A 668 6.35 -5.57 -39.40
C ALA A 668 7.09 -6.66 -38.63
N ILE A 669 6.45 -7.81 -38.46
CA ILE A 669 7.06 -8.95 -37.79
C ILE A 669 8.33 -9.37 -38.53
N SER A 670 9.48 -9.13 -37.91
CA SER A 670 10.80 -9.51 -38.44
C SER A 670 11.48 -10.56 -37.58
N TYR A 671 11.11 -10.65 -36.29
CA TYR A 671 11.69 -11.61 -35.38
C TYR A 671 10.87 -12.90 -35.33
N PRO A 672 11.54 -14.08 -35.37
CA PRO A 672 10.87 -15.33 -35.11
C PRO A 672 10.33 -15.35 -33.68
N PRO A 673 9.26 -16.12 -33.40
CA PRO A 673 8.83 -16.33 -32.04
C PRO A 673 9.97 -16.86 -31.17
N VAL A 674 9.99 -16.50 -29.88
CA VAL A 674 10.99 -17.05 -28.94
C VAL A 674 10.80 -18.56 -28.86
N PRO A 675 11.78 -19.40 -29.26
CA PRO A 675 11.66 -20.85 -29.13
C PRO A 675 11.76 -21.28 -27.66
N VAL A 676 11.17 -22.43 -27.33
CA VAL A 676 11.45 -23.10 -26.05
C VAL A 676 12.96 -23.28 -25.92
N LYS A 677 13.52 -22.85 -24.78
CA LYS A 677 14.92 -23.08 -24.45
C LYS A 677 15.06 -24.34 -23.59
N ALA A 678 16.12 -25.10 -23.84
CA ALA A 678 16.56 -26.12 -22.90
C ALA A 678 16.99 -25.43 -21.61
N VAL A 679 16.30 -25.72 -20.51
CA VAL A 679 16.60 -25.20 -19.18
C VAL A 679 16.64 -26.41 -18.28
N THR A 680 17.83 -26.88 -17.93
CA THR A 680 18.01 -27.89 -16.89
C THR A 680 18.53 -27.17 -15.67
N GLU A 681 17.67 -26.98 -14.67
CA GLU A 681 18.08 -26.45 -13.38
C GLU A 681 17.92 -27.52 -12.31
N THR A 682 19.05 -28.11 -11.92
CA THR A 682 19.19 -28.73 -10.62
C THR A 682 19.60 -27.59 -9.68
N PHE A 683 18.74 -27.26 -8.73
CA PHE A 683 19.04 -26.24 -7.73
C PHE A 683 20.32 -26.69 -7.01
N THR A 684 21.45 -26.07 -7.33
CA THR A 684 22.76 -26.31 -6.72
C THR A 684 23.43 -24.93 -6.66
N GLY A 685 23.73 -24.48 -5.44
CA GLY A 685 23.86 -23.05 -5.15
C GLY A 685 25.01 -22.31 -5.83
N SER A 686 24.69 -21.07 -6.24
CA SER A 686 25.57 -19.89 -6.28
C SER A 686 24.71 -18.66 -5.93
N LYS A 687 25.23 -17.73 -5.11
CA LYS A 687 24.58 -16.44 -4.75
C LYS A 687 24.50 -15.44 -5.91
N PHE A 688 25.13 -15.75 -7.04
CA PHE A 688 25.10 -14.94 -8.24
C PHE A 688 24.69 -15.86 -9.38
N PHE A 689 23.39 -15.84 -9.65
CA PHE A 689 22.83 -16.43 -10.85
C PHE A 689 23.25 -15.51 -12.01
N ASP A 690 24.14 -16.00 -12.86
CA ASP A 690 24.48 -15.33 -14.11
C ASP A 690 23.52 -15.84 -15.20
N ASN A 691 22.76 -14.91 -15.77
CA ASN A 691 21.67 -15.22 -16.68
C ASN A 691 21.56 -14.05 -17.68
N GLU A 692 22.43 -14.04 -18.69
CA GLU A 692 22.23 -13.14 -19.82
C GLU A 692 20.80 -13.32 -20.39
N GLY A 693 19.92 -12.36 -20.09
CA GLY A 693 18.52 -12.34 -20.51
C GLY A 693 17.47 -12.97 -19.58
N TRP A 694 17.77 -13.36 -18.34
CA TRP A 694 16.79 -13.99 -17.41
C TRP A 694 16.94 -13.54 -15.95
N ALA A 695 16.00 -12.78 -15.40
CA ALA A 695 16.00 -12.48 -13.96
C ALA A 695 15.33 -13.61 -13.15
N ALA A 696 15.95 -14.06 -12.05
CA ALA A 696 15.31 -14.95 -11.09
C ALA A 696 14.08 -14.25 -10.47
N TYR A 697 12.93 -14.92 -10.46
CA TYR A 697 11.77 -14.46 -9.69
C TYR A 697 11.96 -14.83 -8.21
N HIS A 698 12.24 -13.84 -7.37
CA HIS A 698 12.16 -13.97 -5.92
C HIS A 698 10.99 -13.13 -5.39
N ALA A 699 9.82 -13.77 -5.24
CA ALA A 699 8.81 -13.25 -4.33
C ALA A 699 8.33 -14.36 -3.38
N TYR A 700 8.59 -14.10 -2.09
CA TYR A 700 8.12 -14.74 -0.85
C TYR A 700 8.56 -16.18 -0.50
N ARG A 701 9.32 -16.24 0.61
CA ARG A 701 9.81 -17.38 1.43
C ARG A 701 10.24 -18.64 0.67
N GLY A 702 11.02 -18.44 -0.38
CA GLY A 702 11.88 -19.48 -0.90
C GLY A 702 13.35 -19.23 -0.59
N GLY A 703 14.12 -20.30 -0.40
CA GLY A 703 15.54 -20.20 -0.11
C GLY A 703 16.20 -21.56 -0.17
N PHE A 704 17.51 -21.56 -0.38
CA PHE A 704 18.26 -22.80 -0.35
C PHE A 704 18.27 -23.37 1.08
N ASN A 705 17.83 -24.62 1.26
CA ASN A 705 17.80 -25.28 2.58
C ASN A 705 19.19 -25.70 3.11
N GLY A 706 20.26 -25.13 2.57
CA GLY A 706 21.64 -25.54 2.87
C GLY A 706 22.07 -26.89 2.27
N LYS A 707 21.16 -27.64 1.62
CA LYS A 707 21.44 -28.91 0.94
C LYS A 707 21.42 -28.80 -0.59
N GLY A 708 21.45 -27.58 -1.12
CA GLY A 708 21.35 -27.29 -2.55
C GLY A 708 19.93 -27.13 -3.07
N GLN A 709 18.90 -27.60 -2.36
CA GLN A 709 17.52 -27.55 -2.85
C GLN A 709 16.85 -26.21 -2.57
N TYR A 710 15.97 -25.78 -3.49
CA TYR A 710 15.19 -24.56 -3.30
C TYR A 710 13.89 -24.87 -2.57
N THR A 711 13.81 -24.53 -1.30
CA THR A 711 12.59 -24.69 -0.50
C THR A 711 11.61 -23.59 -0.86
N ILE A 712 10.33 -23.92 -1.00
CA ILE A 712 9.21 -22.99 -1.06
C ILE A 712 8.41 -23.14 0.23
N ASN A 713 8.26 -22.07 1.00
CA ASN A 713 7.40 -22.03 2.18
C ASN A 713 6.19 -21.13 1.90
N ALA A 714 5.00 -21.72 1.73
CA ALA A 714 3.78 -20.97 1.46
C ALA A 714 2.91 -20.91 2.72
N LEU A 715 2.55 -19.70 3.15
CA LEU A 715 1.66 -19.45 4.30
C LEU A 715 0.30 -18.88 3.89
N GLY A 716 0.00 -18.93 2.59
CA GLY A 716 -1.21 -18.37 1.99
C GLY A 716 -1.35 -18.83 0.53
N PRO A 717 -2.51 -18.56 -0.10
CA PRO A 717 -3.02 -19.36 -1.21
C PRO A 717 -2.24 -19.30 -2.53
N LEU A 718 -1.16 -18.51 -2.65
CA LEU A 718 -0.43 -18.29 -3.90
C LEU A 718 1.06 -18.00 -3.66
N GLY A 719 1.94 -19.02 -3.64
CA GLY A 719 3.40 -18.83 -3.61
C GLY A 719 4.17 -19.81 -4.50
N GLY A 720 5.25 -19.38 -5.17
CA GLY A 720 6.16 -20.31 -5.86
C GLY A 720 6.99 -19.70 -7.01
N ILE A 721 7.49 -20.55 -7.91
CA ILE A 721 8.50 -20.21 -8.93
C ILE A 721 7.84 -19.90 -10.27
N ASN A 722 8.28 -18.83 -10.94
CA ASN A 722 7.83 -18.46 -12.28
C ASN A 722 8.98 -18.61 -13.29
N ARG A 723 8.71 -19.18 -14.45
CA ARG A 723 9.66 -19.33 -15.56
C ARG A 723 9.00 -18.95 -16.87
N ILE A 724 9.65 -18.09 -17.65
CA ILE A 724 9.15 -17.76 -19.00
C ILE A 724 9.50 -18.89 -19.97
N VAL A 725 8.59 -19.22 -20.87
CA VAL A 725 8.75 -20.30 -21.85
C VAL A 725 8.35 -19.82 -23.25
N GLY A 726 8.97 -20.38 -24.28
CA GLY A 726 8.75 -19.98 -25.67
C GLY A 726 7.69 -20.83 -26.38
N LYS A 727 7.69 -20.73 -27.72
CA LYS A 727 6.97 -21.57 -28.67
C LYS A 727 7.80 -22.81 -29.03
N GLY A 728 7.17 -23.97 -29.21
CA GLY A 728 7.86 -25.23 -29.50
C GLY A 728 7.29 -26.38 -28.69
N SER A 729 7.53 -27.61 -29.15
CA SER A 729 7.31 -28.81 -28.34
C SER A 729 8.33 -28.91 -27.23
N PHE A 730 7.92 -29.43 -26.08
CA PHE A 730 8.81 -29.55 -24.94
C PHE A 730 8.44 -30.72 -24.01
N ASP A 731 9.48 -31.23 -23.35
CA ASP A 731 9.40 -32.14 -22.21
C ASP A 731 9.73 -31.34 -20.96
N MET A 732 8.76 -31.15 -20.07
CA MET A 732 9.00 -30.48 -18.80
C MET A 732 8.99 -31.49 -17.68
N ARG A 733 10.02 -31.49 -16.84
CA ARG A 733 10.14 -32.35 -15.65
C ARG A 733 10.34 -31.52 -14.40
N ILE A 734 9.65 -31.88 -13.33
CA ILE A 734 9.82 -31.26 -12.02
C ILE A 734 9.85 -32.32 -10.93
N SER A 735 10.87 -32.23 -10.09
CA SER A 735 11.12 -33.12 -8.96
C SER A 735 10.91 -32.33 -7.68
N ILE A 736 9.94 -32.74 -6.88
CA ILE A 736 9.62 -32.11 -5.59
C ILE A 736 9.79 -33.13 -4.48
N LYS A 737 10.50 -32.74 -3.42
CA LYS A 737 10.81 -33.57 -2.25
C LYS A 737 10.38 -32.86 -0.97
N ASN A 738 10.37 -33.61 0.13
CA ASN A 738 10.09 -33.10 1.48
C ASN A 738 8.78 -32.30 1.55
N ILE A 739 7.73 -32.78 0.87
CA ILE A 739 6.44 -32.12 0.84
C ILE A 739 5.82 -32.22 2.24
N ARG A 740 5.55 -31.07 2.84
CA ARG A 740 4.97 -30.94 4.18
C ARG A 740 3.68 -30.16 4.07
N TYR A 741 2.56 -30.87 4.19
CA TYR A 741 1.23 -30.28 4.22
C TYR A 741 0.92 -29.71 5.61
N ASN A 742 0.25 -28.57 5.66
CA ASN A 742 -0.16 -27.97 6.93
C ASN A 742 -1.63 -28.32 7.26
N PRO A 743 -1.88 -29.10 8.34
CA PRO A 743 -3.21 -29.65 8.66
C PRO A 743 -4.18 -28.63 9.31
N SER A 744 -3.74 -27.41 9.63
CA SER A 744 -4.51 -26.41 10.40
C SER A 744 -5.53 -25.57 9.59
N LEU A 745 -5.80 -25.93 8.33
CA LEU A 745 -6.82 -25.28 7.47
C LEU A 745 -7.84 -26.29 7.00
N ARG A 746 -8.98 -26.39 7.69
CA ARG A 746 -10.06 -27.34 7.37
C ARG A 746 -10.87 -27.00 6.10
N GLU A 747 -10.67 -25.83 5.47
CA GLU A 747 -11.53 -25.38 4.35
C GLU A 747 -10.81 -25.03 3.02
N SER A 748 -9.48 -25.15 2.95
CA SER A 748 -8.77 -25.10 1.66
C SER A 748 -7.76 -26.24 1.63
N LYS A 749 -8.06 -27.29 0.86
CA LYS A 749 -7.19 -28.47 0.73
C LYS A 749 -5.76 -28.00 0.38
N PRO A 750 -4.73 -28.40 1.16
CA PRO A 750 -3.37 -28.01 0.83
C PRO A 750 -2.94 -28.75 -0.43
N GLY A 751 -2.33 -28.02 -1.36
CA GLY A 751 -1.82 -28.56 -2.61
C GLY A 751 -0.93 -27.58 -3.36
N PHE A 752 -0.11 -28.11 -4.25
CA PHE A 752 0.61 -27.29 -5.23
C PHE A 752 -0.02 -27.46 -6.61
N ALA A 753 0.18 -26.45 -7.44
CA ALA A 753 -0.25 -26.45 -8.82
C ALA A 753 0.90 -26.09 -9.75
N LEU A 754 1.12 -26.90 -10.79
CA LEU A 754 1.98 -26.55 -11.91
C LEU A 754 1.10 -26.04 -13.05
N TRP A 755 1.22 -24.76 -13.39
CA TRP A 755 0.44 -24.15 -14.47
C TRP A 755 1.34 -23.87 -15.66
N LEU A 756 1.01 -24.50 -16.78
CA LEU A 756 1.43 -24.05 -18.09
C LEU A 756 0.39 -23.05 -18.59
N ASN A 757 0.82 -21.81 -18.82
CA ASN A 757 -0.10 -20.71 -19.02
C ASN A 757 0.40 -19.74 -20.09
N ASP A 758 -0.37 -19.62 -21.16
CA ASP A 758 -0.08 -18.75 -22.28
C ASP A 758 -1.00 -17.52 -22.26
N ASN A 759 -0.51 -16.48 -21.57
CA ASN A 759 -1.22 -15.22 -21.30
C ASN A 759 -2.71 -15.42 -20.93
N ARG A 760 -2.95 -16.41 -20.05
CA ARG A 760 -4.26 -16.84 -19.51
C ARG A 760 -5.30 -17.29 -20.53
N SER A 761 -4.96 -17.36 -21.82
CA SER A 761 -5.88 -17.83 -22.85
C SER A 761 -5.94 -19.35 -22.90
N ARG A 762 -4.81 -19.99 -22.63
CA ARG A 762 -4.64 -21.44 -22.58
C ARG A 762 -3.96 -21.78 -21.28
N VAL A 763 -4.62 -22.58 -20.46
CA VAL A 763 -4.14 -22.95 -19.13
C VAL A 763 -4.27 -24.45 -18.96
N THR A 764 -3.15 -25.11 -18.71
CA THR A 764 -3.14 -26.47 -18.15
C THR A 764 -2.59 -26.37 -16.74
N GLY A 765 -3.41 -26.72 -15.75
CA GLY A 765 -3.04 -26.76 -14.35
C GLY A 765 -3.02 -28.20 -13.85
N VAL A 766 -1.87 -28.67 -13.38
CA VAL A 766 -1.75 -29.93 -12.65
C VAL A 766 -1.84 -29.61 -11.17
N TYR A 767 -2.83 -30.14 -10.46
CA TYR A 767 -3.04 -29.89 -9.03
C TYR A 767 -2.74 -31.16 -8.25
N VAL A 768 -1.85 -31.04 -7.29
CA VAL A 768 -1.46 -32.11 -6.37
C VAL A 768 -1.93 -31.67 -5.00
N ASN A 769 -3.02 -32.29 -4.54
CA ASN A 769 -3.66 -31.98 -3.27
C ASN A 769 -3.07 -32.84 -2.15
N SER A 770 -3.76 -32.97 -1.01
CA SER A 770 -3.38 -33.90 0.06
C SER A 770 -4.07 -35.25 -0.04
N ASP A 771 -4.97 -35.43 -1.00
CA ASP A 771 -5.79 -36.63 -1.17
C ASP A 771 -5.91 -37.10 -2.63
N ASN A 772 -5.43 -36.30 -3.59
CA ASN A 772 -5.47 -36.65 -5.02
C ASN A 772 -4.49 -35.84 -5.88
N ILE A 773 -4.23 -36.35 -7.09
CA ILE A 773 -3.73 -35.58 -8.23
C ILE A 773 -4.86 -35.39 -9.25
N SER A 774 -4.94 -34.18 -9.81
CA SER A 774 -5.88 -33.84 -10.87
C SER A 774 -5.27 -32.88 -11.88
N VAL A 775 -5.91 -32.75 -13.03
CA VAL A 775 -5.52 -31.79 -14.07
C VAL A 775 -6.75 -31.00 -14.53
N SER A 776 -6.60 -29.69 -14.65
CA SER A 776 -7.56 -28.84 -15.34
C SER A 776 -6.95 -28.34 -16.63
N PHE A 777 -7.74 -28.35 -17.68
CA PHE A 777 -7.42 -27.73 -18.95
C PHE A 777 -8.47 -26.68 -19.28
N LYS A 778 -8.02 -25.53 -19.74
CA LYS A 778 -8.90 -24.46 -20.19
C LYS A 778 -8.33 -23.82 -21.45
N ASP A 779 -9.11 -23.86 -22.52
CA ASP A 779 -8.88 -23.06 -23.71
C ASP A 779 -9.97 -21.97 -23.78
N LYS A 780 -9.61 -20.77 -23.35
CA LYS A 780 -10.52 -19.62 -23.37
C LYS A 780 -10.81 -19.09 -24.77
N VAL A 781 -10.05 -19.52 -25.79
CA VAL A 781 -10.32 -19.13 -27.18
C VAL A 781 -11.59 -19.81 -27.67
N THR A 782 -11.79 -21.09 -27.32
CA THR A 782 -13.00 -21.85 -27.66
C THR A 782 -14.05 -21.82 -26.54
N GLY A 783 -13.65 -21.42 -25.32
CA GLY A 783 -14.47 -21.55 -24.12
C GLY A 783 -14.45 -22.96 -23.51
N GLU A 784 -13.70 -23.88 -24.13
CA GLU A 784 -13.59 -25.26 -23.67
C GLU A 784 -12.88 -25.32 -22.31
N THR A 785 -13.48 -26.06 -21.40
CA THR A 785 -12.90 -26.34 -20.09
C THR A 785 -13.08 -27.82 -19.83
N VAL A 786 -11.97 -28.51 -19.60
CA VAL A 786 -11.94 -29.89 -19.14
C VAL A 786 -11.39 -29.87 -17.72
N SER A 787 -12.09 -30.51 -16.80
CA SER A 787 -11.61 -30.71 -15.44
C SER A 787 -11.76 -32.17 -15.11
N THR A 788 -10.74 -32.76 -14.48
CA THR A 788 -10.78 -34.14 -14.03
C THR A 788 -12.08 -34.41 -13.25
N SER A 789 -12.90 -35.34 -13.74
CA SER A 789 -14.05 -35.84 -12.99
C SER A 789 -13.59 -36.53 -11.70
N GLN A 790 -14.50 -36.84 -10.76
CA GLN A 790 -14.07 -37.54 -9.54
C GLN A 790 -13.46 -38.91 -9.82
N GLU A 791 -13.88 -39.59 -10.88
CA GLU A 791 -13.40 -40.93 -11.27
C GLU A 791 -12.04 -40.90 -11.97
N GLU A 792 -11.68 -39.78 -12.59
CA GLU A 792 -10.40 -39.60 -13.29
C GLU A 792 -9.29 -39.06 -12.38
N LYS A 793 -9.60 -38.76 -11.11
CA LYS A 793 -8.61 -38.34 -10.12
C LYS A 793 -7.81 -39.53 -9.64
N VAL A 794 -6.49 -39.36 -9.57
CA VAL A 794 -5.63 -40.33 -8.92
C VAL A 794 -5.66 -40.04 -7.43
N THR A 795 -6.38 -40.87 -6.66
CA THR A 795 -6.50 -40.74 -5.20
C THR A 795 -5.47 -41.60 -4.49
N TYR A 796 -5.01 -41.14 -3.32
CA TYR A 796 -4.12 -41.90 -2.44
C TYR A 796 -4.62 -41.83 -1.00
N THR A 797 -4.24 -42.83 -0.19
CA THR A 797 -4.66 -42.94 1.22
C THR A 797 -3.85 -42.05 2.15
N GLU A 798 -2.58 -41.82 1.82
CA GLU A 798 -1.66 -40.93 2.53
C GLU A 798 -1.04 -39.96 1.53
N ALA A 799 -0.79 -38.72 1.96
CA ALA A 799 -0.27 -37.69 1.06
C ALA A 799 1.20 -37.96 0.72
N PRO A 800 1.61 -37.82 -0.55
CA PRO A 800 2.97 -38.13 -0.97
C PRO A 800 3.98 -37.16 -0.36
N GLU A 801 5.13 -37.69 0.06
CA GLU A 801 6.27 -36.94 0.58
C GLU A 801 7.18 -36.42 -0.55
N SER A 802 7.13 -37.05 -1.72
CA SER A 802 7.78 -36.58 -2.95
C SER A 802 6.97 -36.89 -4.19
N ILE A 803 7.19 -36.11 -5.24
CA ILE A 803 6.50 -36.28 -6.52
C ILE A 803 7.40 -35.86 -7.68
N GLU A 804 7.37 -36.67 -8.73
CA GLU A 804 7.88 -36.35 -10.05
C GLU A 804 6.68 -36.01 -10.94
N LEU A 805 6.70 -34.86 -11.61
CA LEU A 805 5.74 -34.54 -12.66
C LEU A 805 6.46 -34.36 -13.99
N ARG A 806 5.84 -34.87 -15.04
CA ARG A 806 6.30 -34.67 -16.41
C ARG A 806 5.16 -34.14 -17.27
N VAL A 807 5.35 -33.00 -17.92
CA VAL A 807 4.39 -32.41 -18.85
C VAL A 807 4.99 -32.42 -20.24
N LEU A 808 4.38 -33.21 -21.12
CA LEU A 808 4.76 -33.31 -22.51
C LEU A 808 3.83 -32.44 -23.35
N TYR A 809 4.38 -31.43 -24.00
CA TYR A 809 3.64 -30.62 -24.96
C TYR A 809 4.12 -30.88 -26.38
N SER A 810 3.16 -31.20 -27.24
CA SER A 810 3.36 -31.29 -28.68
C SER A 810 2.77 -30.09 -29.39
N GLU A 811 3.62 -29.29 -30.03
CA GLU A 811 3.18 -28.15 -30.83
C GLU A 811 2.41 -28.59 -32.08
N THR A 812 2.92 -29.60 -32.80
CA THR A 812 2.30 -30.07 -34.06
C THR A 812 0.91 -30.66 -33.80
N ARG A 813 0.75 -31.41 -32.70
CA ARG A 813 -0.55 -31.99 -32.30
C ARG A 813 -1.38 -31.05 -31.42
N LYS A 814 -0.81 -29.92 -31.01
CA LYS A 814 -1.34 -28.97 -30.00
C LYS A 814 -1.78 -29.68 -28.73
N GLN A 815 -1.09 -30.75 -28.36
CA GLN A 815 -1.52 -31.72 -27.36
C GLN A 815 -0.67 -31.62 -26.11
N VAL A 816 -1.31 -31.58 -24.94
CA VAL A 816 -0.65 -31.68 -23.63
C VAL A 816 -0.99 -33.03 -23.01
N ARG A 817 0.03 -33.75 -22.54
CA ARG A 817 -0.07 -34.98 -21.76
C ARG A 817 0.67 -34.79 -20.44
N VAL A 818 0.13 -35.34 -19.35
CA VAL A 818 0.67 -35.13 -18.00
C VAL A 818 0.90 -36.47 -17.34
N PHE A 819 2.12 -36.67 -16.87
CA PHE A 819 2.54 -37.88 -16.18
C PHE A 819 3.00 -37.55 -14.76
N TYR A 820 2.92 -38.53 -13.87
CA TYR A 820 3.28 -38.41 -12.47
C TYR A 820 3.97 -39.68 -11.94
N GLY A 821 4.81 -39.50 -10.94
CA GLY A 821 5.44 -40.54 -10.12
C GLY A 821 5.39 -40.10 -8.66
N LEU A 822 5.06 -41.00 -7.74
CA LEU A 822 4.90 -40.69 -6.31
C LEU A 822 6.03 -41.34 -5.52
N ASP A 823 6.49 -40.67 -4.47
CA ASP A 823 7.33 -41.27 -3.41
C ASP A 823 8.57 -42.02 -3.91
N GLY A 824 9.24 -41.45 -4.92
CA GLY A 824 10.47 -41.97 -5.52
C GLY A 824 10.30 -42.61 -6.89
N ASP A 825 9.07 -42.82 -7.35
CA ASP A 825 8.79 -43.33 -8.69
C ASP A 825 9.04 -42.27 -9.78
N GLU A 826 9.48 -42.71 -10.97
CA GLU A 826 9.56 -41.85 -12.14
C GLU A 826 8.17 -41.46 -12.68
N ALA A 827 8.10 -40.31 -13.36
CA ALA A 827 6.86 -39.79 -13.94
C ALA A 827 6.44 -40.52 -15.23
N ASP A 828 6.14 -41.81 -15.12
CA ASP A 828 5.72 -42.69 -16.22
C ASP A 828 4.21 -42.98 -16.25
N ASN A 829 3.50 -42.73 -15.14
CA ASN A 829 2.05 -42.92 -15.08
C ASN A 829 1.33 -41.69 -15.66
N GLU A 830 0.53 -41.87 -16.71
CA GLU A 830 -0.25 -40.77 -17.28
C GLU A 830 -1.51 -40.48 -16.44
N LEU A 831 -1.85 -39.20 -16.24
CA LEU A 831 -3.11 -38.86 -15.60
C LEU A 831 -4.29 -39.24 -16.51
N PRO A 832 -5.34 -39.92 -16.00
CA PRO A 832 -6.46 -40.40 -16.82
C PRO A 832 -7.11 -39.32 -17.68
N ALA A 833 -7.34 -38.13 -17.11
CA ALA A 833 -7.92 -37.00 -17.83
C ALA A 833 -7.02 -36.42 -18.95
N SER A 834 -5.74 -36.84 -19.02
CA SER A 834 -4.79 -36.45 -20.07
C SER A 834 -4.48 -37.55 -21.09
N GLU A 835 -4.89 -38.81 -20.86
CA GLU A 835 -4.61 -39.96 -21.75
C GLU A 835 -5.13 -39.77 -23.18
N LYS A 836 -6.32 -39.16 -23.31
CA LYS A 836 -6.90 -38.83 -24.62
C LYS A 836 -6.21 -37.64 -25.30
N GLY A 837 -5.29 -36.98 -24.60
CA GLY A 837 -4.66 -35.73 -24.97
C GLY A 837 -5.54 -34.53 -24.70
N MET A 838 -4.97 -33.50 -24.07
CA MET A 838 -5.65 -32.21 -23.93
C MET A 838 -5.21 -31.30 -25.09
N HIS A 839 -6.14 -30.93 -25.98
CA HIS A 839 -5.81 -30.26 -27.23
C HIS A 839 -6.15 -28.77 -27.19
N TYR A 840 -5.15 -27.91 -27.34
CA TYR A 840 -5.40 -26.50 -27.59
C TYR A 840 -5.87 -26.28 -29.03
N SER A 841 -6.81 -25.35 -29.22
CA SER A 841 -7.29 -24.93 -30.55
C SER A 841 -6.17 -24.37 -31.44
N GLN A 842 -5.18 -23.75 -30.82
CA GLN A 842 -4.01 -23.16 -31.46
C GLN A 842 -2.72 -23.57 -30.71
N PRO A 843 -1.55 -23.56 -31.37
CA PRO A 843 -0.28 -23.83 -30.70
C PRO A 843 0.04 -22.80 -29.62
N LEU A 844 0.71 -23.21 -28.56
CA LEU A 844 1.25 -22.32 -27.53
C LEU A 844 2.12 -21.24 -28.18
N SER A 845 2.08 -20.05 -27.59
CA SER A 845 2.80 -18.89 -28.11
C SER A 845 4.04 -18.57 -27.29
N GLU A 846 4.80 -17.58 -27.72
CA GLU A 846 5.95 -17.07 -26.95
C GLU A 846 5.58 -16.36 -25.64
N THR A 847 4.29 -16.19 -25.32
CA THR A 847 3.85 -15.74 -23.98
C THR A 847 3.61 -16.89 -23.00
N THR A 848 3.92 -18.11 -23.40
CA THR A 848 3.80 -19.27 -22.54
C THR A 848 4.72 -19.10 -21.34
N THR A 849 4.19 -19.29 -20.16
CA THR A 849 4.94 -19.16 -18.91
C THR A 849 4.54 -20.33 -18.04
N VAL A 850 5.50 -20.87 -17.30
CA VAL A 850 5.23 -21.90 -16.33
C VAL A 850 5.28 -21.30 -14.93
N PHE A 851 4.24 -21.62 -14.16
CA PHE A 851 4.09 -21.22 -12.77
C PHE A 851 4.07 -22.48 -11.93
N LEU A 852 4.95 -22.58 -10.95
CA LEU A 852 4.79 -23.49 -9.84
C LEU A 852 4.19 -22.69 -8.69
N LEU A 853 2.99 -23.07 -8.26
CA LEU A 853 2.25 -22.40 -7.19
C LEU A 853 2.01 -23.38 -6.06
N PHE A 854 2.01 -22.88 -4.84
CA PHE A 854 1.80 -23.64 -3.63
C PHE A 854 0.98 -22.83 -2.67
N SER A 855 -0.05 -23.48 -2.13
CA SER A 855 -1.11 -22.80 -1.39
C SER A 855 -0.89 -22.84 0.13
N ASN A 856 -0.21 -23.86 0.66
CA ASN A 856 0.00 -24.03 2.10
C ASN A 856 1.01 -25.14 2.42
N GLY A 857 2.00 -24.86 3.28
CA GLY A 857 2.97 -25.83 3.78
C GLY A 857 4.42 -25.48 3.42
N SER A 858 5.27 -26.49 3.26
CA SER A 858 6.60 -26.32 2.62
C SER A 858 6.93 -27.47 1.68
N MET A 859 7.73 -27.23 0.65
CA MET A 859 8.29 -28.28 -0.21
C MET A 859 9.67 -27.87 -0.73
N ASP A 860 10.49 -28.84 -1.10
CA ASP A 860 11.80 -28.62 -1.70
C ASP A 860 11.74 -28.95 -3.19
N VAL A 861 12.08 -27.97 -4.03
CA VAL A 861 12.24 -28.20 -5.47
C VAL A 861 13.68 -28.67 -5.70
N ASP A 862 13.82 -29.93 -6.10
CA ASP A 862 15.11 -30.60 -6.30
C ASP A 862 15.61 -30.40 -7.74
N ARG A 863 14.70 -30.51 -8.71
CA ARG A 863 14.96 -30.33 -10.14
C ARG A 863 13.78 -29.64 -10.81
N TYR A 864 14.10 -28.75 -11.74
CA TYR A 864 13.13 -28.16 -12.65
C TYR A 864 13.77 -28.08 -14.05
N GLU A 865 13.21 -28.81 -15.00
CA GLU A 865 13.75 -28.95 -16.33
C GLU A 865 12.71 -28.73 -17.41
N ILE A 866 13.09 -28.05 -18.49
CA ILE A 866 12.31 -27.92 -19.72
C ILE A 866 13.26 -28.19 -20.88
N GLU A 867 13.02 -29.24 -21.65
CA GLU A 867 13.80 -29.58 -22.83
C GLU A 867 12.96 -29.41 -24.10
N PRO A 868 13.43 -28.68 -25.12
CA PRO A 868 12.76 -28.62 -26.40
C PRO A 868 12.82 -30.01 -27.06
N ILE A 869 11.69 -30.46 -27.59
CA ILE A 869 11.59 -31.72 -28.33
C ILE A 869 11.55 -31.40 -29.81
N LYS A 870 12.35 -32.11 -30.60
CA LYS A 870 12.18 -32.15 -32.04
C LYS A 870 11.08 -33.14 -32.38
N GLU A 871 10.04 -32.66 -33.05
CA GLU A 871 8.95 -33.48 -33.58
C GLU A 871 9.14 -33.86 -35.03
#